data_AF-D0W5M4-F1
#
_entry.id   AF-D0W5M4-F1
#
_cell.length_a   1.000
_cell.length_b   1.000
_cell.length_c   1.000
_cell.angle_alpha   90.00
_cell.angle_beta   90.00
_cell.angle_gamma   90.00
#
_symmetry.space_group_name_H-M   'P 1'
#
loop_
_entity.id
_entity.type
_entity.pdbx_description
1 polymer ?
#
loop_
_entity_poly.entity_id
_entity_poly.type
_entity_poly.pdbx_seq_one_letter_code
_entity_poly.pdbx_strand_id
1 'polypeptide(L)'
;MKKITRQNLHPLLSESLNDTDFVLILNALIKFIRRGSKKQAAEHFDLIITTLKQDEALCRHFSRRFYTWLSQVHIYPALIKLGIFSRHSFSREMGIRIYERFSPSYKDFANLREVFLYLFHSENDDKWLQTLHIRQWLGLYELIRANAEPALLQTACRQLADARLRAIEMLAIWIASEAIEPDLIRIAPRLLEADSPFVALQRETAKLVEHYRKEHKPYDTAHLEVMFDQCGTQIDYLRRRGTGAGSGSSVKVAHLLERLQQTLCRLKLLTDIQTDISNHSRLTIALMNSLIYAAVEQYSTRHLRHSSIRMLARSITENKSNHGEHYITRNRKEYFKMFYSAAGGGVIISLMALHKIHIGTLGFSPFATAFLSGLNYGIGFMLIHILHCTVATKQPAMTAASFAEQVDLNEGGKAADNKLAKLLIDVCRSQSVAVFGNVSVAILLACTISIGYTYLYRQPILDAHTTAYQFKSIDIFTQPTLWYAAIAGIWLFCSGIIAGFFDNRADYLNLRQRLPFNPLLRKIMRPKPRRALASYIHKHYGSLAGNFIFGMLLGMTGYIGQLIGLPLDIRHVAFSSANLGYASVSGNIGIISFTLSILNILAIGLVNLCVSFSLALFVALRARGTKISSIRNLIKSFWNQIKTNPFILFFPISTELENKNITKNKPKFHKQKYRLKQINVSDGIDTTN
;
A
#
# COMPACT_ATOMS: atom_id res chain seq x y z
N MET A 1 -2.45 -8.13 -43.05
CA MET A 1 -3.41 -7.16 -43.61
C MET A 1 -2.74 -5.82 -43.86
N LYS A 2 -3.05 -5.17 -44.99
CA LYS A 2 -2.64 -3.79 -45.30
C LYS A 2 -3.23 -2.79 -44.28
N LYS A 3 -2.65 -1.60 -44.23
CA LYS A 3 -3.03 -0.55 -43.28
C LYS A 3 -4.43 0.01 -43.60
N ILE A 4 -5.39 -0.15 -42.68
CA ILE A 4 -6.72 0.49 -42.78
C ILE A 4 -6.61 2.01 -42.56
N THR A 5 -7.27 2.77 -43.44
CA THR A 5 -7.46 4.22 -43.48
C THR A 5 -8.93 4.52 -43.78
N ARG A 6 -9.34 5.79 -43.65
CA ARG A 6 -10.73 6.20 -43.94
C ARG A 6 -11.17 5.90 -45.39
N GLN A 7 -10.23 5.93 -46.34
CA GLN A 7 -10.50 5.77 -47.77
C GLN A 7 -10.51 4.30 -48.23
N ASN A 8 -9.82 3.40 -47.51
CA ASN A 8 -9.67 2.01 -47.94
C ASN A 8 -10.37 1.01 -47.00
N LEU A 9 -11.12 1.47 -46.00
CA LEU A 9 -11.84 0.62 -45.04
C LEU A 9 -12.78 -0.36 -45.73
N HIS A 10 -13.65 0.14 -46.61
CA HIS A 10 -14.60 -0.69 -47.36
C HIS A 10 -13.91 -1.73 -48.26
N PRO A 11 -13.03 -1.34 -49.23
CA PRO A 11 -12.42 -2.32 -50.13
C PRO A 11 -11.51 -3.34 -49.41
N LEU A 12 -10.79 -2.92 -48.36
CA LEU A 12 -9.96 -3.85 -47.59
C LEU A 12 -10.79 -4.84 -46.77
N LEU A 13 -11.92 -4.43 -46.21
CA LEU A 13 -12.80 -5.35 -45.49
C LEU A 13 -13.43 -6.36 -46.45
N SER A 14 -13.90 -5.92 -47.61
CA SER A 14 -14.45 -6.80 -48.65
C SER A 14 -13.45 -7.86 -49.12
N GLU A 15 -12.19 -7.46 -49.34
CA GLU A 15 -11.10 -8.38 -49.71
C GLU A 15 -10.72 -9.33 -48.56
N SER A 16 -10.55 -8.80 -47.35
CA SER A 16 -9.95 -9.57 -46.23
C SER A 16 -10.91 -10.59 -45.61
N LEU A 17 -12.23 -10.39 -45.72
CA LEU A 17 -13.21 -11.30 -45.11
C LEU A 17 -13.22 -12.70 -45.73
N ASN A 18 -12.68 -12.88 -46.95
CA ASN A 18 -12.63 -14.16 -47.65
C ASN A 18 -11.60 -15.12 -47.03
N ASP A 19 -10.33 -14.70 -46.96
CA ASP A 19 -9.21 -15.61 -46.68
C ASP A 19 -8.40 -15.27 -45.42
N THR A 20 -8.75 -14.18 -44.71
CA THR A 20 -8.03 -13.79 -43.50
C THR A 20 -8.68 -14.35 -42.25
N ASP A 21 -7.85 -14.82 -41.30
CA ASP A 21 -8.28 -15.14 -39.94
C ASP A 21 -9.04 -13.95 -39.32
N PHE A 22 -10.21 -14.23 -38.76
CA PHE A 22 -11.12 -13.19 -38.28
C PHE A 22 -10.52 -12.35 -37.14
N VAL A 23 -9.67 -12.94 -36.29
CA VAL A 23 -8.98 -12.22 -35.21
C VAL A 23 -8.01 -11.16 -35.77
N LEU A 24 -7.38 -11.43 -36.91
CA LEU A 24 -6.52 -10.44 -37.58
C LEU A 24 -7.33 -9.27 -38.15
N ILE A 25 -8.55 -9.53 -38.63
CA ILE A 25 -9.50 -8.50 -39.07
C ILE A 25 -9.90 -7.62 -37.89
N LEU A 26 -10.29 -8.21 -36.76
CA LEU A 26 -10.59 -7.49 -35.52
C LEU A 26 -9.41 -6.63 -35.05
N ASN A 27 -8.19 -7.17 -35.12
CA ASN A 27 -6.97 -6.42 -34.76
C ASN A 27 -6.74 -5.23 -35.70
N ALA A 28 -6.97 -5.39 -37.00
CA ALA A 28 -6.83 -4.30 -37.96
C ALA A 28 -7.85 -3.17 -37.69
N LEU A 29 -9.10 -3.52 -37.35
CA LEU A 29 -10.15 -2.58 -36.98
C LEU A 29 -9.82 -1.83 -35.67
N ILE A 30 -9.36 -2.55 -34.63
CA ILE A 30 -8.96 -1.93 -33.37
C ILE A 30 -7.74 -1.01 -33.57
N LYS A 31 -6.76 -1.42 -34.39
CA LYS A 31 -5.63 -0.55 -34.77
C LYS A 31 -6.08 0.71 -35.52
N PHE A 32 -7.13 0.62 -36.32
CA PHE A 32 -7.70 1.78 -37.01
C PHE A 32 -8.34 2.76 -36.01
N ILE A 33 -9.11 2.26 -35.05
CA ILE A 33 -9.70 3.07 -33.98
C ILE A 33 -8.60 3.71 -33.12
N ARG A 34 -7.59 2.93 -32.69
CA ARG A 34 -6.47 3.36 -31.84
C ARG A 34 -5.63 4.50 -32.43
N ARG A 35 -5.54 4.62 -33.76
CA ARG A 35 -4.64 5.59 -34.43
C ARG A 35 -5.13 7.04 -34.40
N GLY A 36 -6.37 7.28 -34.02
CA GLY A 36 -6.89 8.63 -33.84
C GLY A 36 -6.43 9.29 -32.54
N SER A 37 -6.46 10.62 -32.48
CA SER A 37 -6.56 11.35 -31.21
C SER A 37 -7.81 10.90 -30.43
N LYS A 38 -7.91 11.22 -29.13
CA LYS A 38 -9.06 10.83 -28.29
C LYS A 38 -10.43 11.06 -28.98
N LYS A 39 -10.61 12.20 -29.65
CA LYS A 39 -11.87 12.50 -30.36
C LYS A 39 -12.07 11.69 -31.65
N GLN A 40 -10.99 11.40 -32.37
CA GLN A 40 -11.04 10.67 -33.65
C GLN A 40 -11.32 9.18 -33.49
N ALA A 41 -11.11 8.59 -32.30
CA ALA A 41 -11.43 7.20 -32.04
C ALA A 41 -12.93 6.93 -32.15
N ALA A 42 -13.77 7.81 -31.59
CA ALA A 42 -15.23 7.73 -31.73
C ALA A 42 -15.65 7.87 -33.19
N GLU A 43 -15.09 8.83 -33.94
CA GLU A 43 -15.36 9.01 -35.37
C GLU A 43 -14.98 7.79 -36.21
N HIS A 44 -13.84 7.15 -35.92
CA HIS A 44 -13.42 5.94 -36.62
C HIS A 44 -14.34 4.76 -36.33
N PHE A 45 -14.87 4.69 -35.11
CA PHE A 45 -15.86 3.66 -34.76
C PHE A 45 -17.19 3.89 -35.47
N ASP A 46 -17.66 5.14 -35.54
CA ASP A 46 -18.84 5.52 -36.32
C ASP A 46 -18.65 5.25 -37.82
N LEU A 47 -17.44 5.46 -38.35
CA LEU A 47 -17.13 5.13 -39.74
C LEU A 47 -17.29 3.63 -40.02
N ILE A 48 -16.82 2.75 -39.13
CA ILE A 48 -17.00 1.30 -39.26
C ILE A 48 -18.49 0.94 -39.29
N ILE A 49 -19.27 1.50 -38.36
CA ILE A 49 -20.71 1.28 -38.30
C ILE A 49 -21.39 1.77 -39.58
N THR A 50 -21.00 2.95 -40.08
CA THR A 50 -21.57 3.54 -41.29
C THR A 50 -21.24 2.73 -42.53
N THR A 51 -19.99 2.26 -42.68
CA THR A 51 -19.58 1.40 -43.79
C THR A 51 -20.37 0.09 -43.83
N LEU A 52 -20.59 -0.54 -42.68
CA LEU A 52 -21.42 -1.76 -42.60
C LEU A 52 -22.91 -1.47 -42.85
N LYS A 53 -23.42 -0.28 -42.49
CA LYS A 53 -24.80 0.10 -42.79
C LYS A 53 -25.06 0.40 -44.27
N GLN A 54 -24.06 0.93 -44.98
CA GLN A 54 -24.17 1.34 -46.38
C GLN A 54 -24.11 0.15 -47.35
N ASP A 55 -23.45 -0.95 -46.97
CA ASP A 55 -23.30 -2.14 -47.79
C ASP A 55 -23.80 -3.39 -47.04
N GLU A 56 -25.04 -3.78 -47.37
CA GLU A 56 -25.70 -4.92 -46.72
C GLU A 56 -24.99 -6.24 -47.03
N ALA A 57 -24.43 -6.42 -48.23
CA ALA A 57 -23.73 -7.64 -48.61
C ALA A 57 -22.43 -7.80 -47.79
N LEU A 58 -21.67 -6.70 -47.64
CA LEU A 58 -20.52 -6.64 -46.76
C LEU A 58 -20.90 -6.92 -45.30
N CYS A 59 -22.02 -6.34 -44.83
CA CYS A 59 -22.51 -6.55 -43.46
C CYS A 59 -22.89 -8.00 -43.19
N ARG A 60 -23.65 -8.64 -44.09
CA ARG A 60 -24.01 -10.06 -44.00
C ARG A 60 -22.76 -10.94 -44.00
N HIS A 61 -21.77 -10.64 -44.86
CA HIS A 61 -20.53 -11.40 -44.89
C HIS A 61 -19.73 -11.24 -43.58
N PHE A 62 -19.60 -10.01 -43.07
CA PHE A 62 -18.98 -9.74 -41.78
C PHE A 62 -19.70 -10.47 -40.64
N SER A 63 -21.04 -10.42 -40.61
CA SER A 63 -21.86 -11.08 -39.60
C SER A 63 -21.68 -12.60 -39.62
N ARG A 64 -21.71 -13.21 -40.81
CA ARG A 64 -21.45 -14.65 -40.99
C ARG A 64 -20.07 -15.05 -40.45
N ARG A 65 -19.01 -14.29 -40.79
CA ARG A 65 -17.65 -14.54 -40.30
C ARG A 65 -17.57 -14.35 -38.78
N PHE A 66 -18.21 -13.32 -38.24
CA PHE A 66 -18.27 -13.04 -36.80
C PHE A 66 -18.92 -14.20 -36.02
N TYR A 67 -20.12 -14.64 -36.40
CA TYR A 67 -20.81 -15.72 -35.69
C TYR A 67 -20.19 -17.10 -35.93
N THR A 68 -19.54 -17.33 -37.07
CA THR A 68 -18.75 -18.54 -37.31
C THR A 68 -17.57 -18.61 -36.34
N TRP A 69 -16.78 -17.52 -36.25
CA TRP A 69 -15.68 -17.42 -35.31
C TRP A 69 -16.15 -17.52 -33.86
N LEU A 70 -17.23 -16.83 -33.50
CA LEU A 70 -17.79 -16.84 -32.14
C LEU A 70 -18.26 -18.24 -31.72
N SER A 71 -18.70 -19.06 -32.68
CA SER A 71 -19.12 -20.44 -32.42
C SER A 71 -17.95 -21.42 -32.25
N GLN A 72 -16.75 -21.05 -32.70
CA GLN A 72 -15.55 -21.87 -32.63
C GLN A 72 -14.65 -21.48 -31.45
N VAL A 73 -14.65 -20.21 -31.05
CA VAL A 73 -13.79 -19.70 -29.99
C VAL A 73 -14.26 -20.19 -28.61
N HIS A 74 -13.30 -20.59 -27.77
CA HIS A 74 -13.56 -20.94 -26.38
C HIS A 74 -13.77 -19.68 -25.52
N ILE A 75 -15.03 -19.39 -25.21
CA ILE A 75 -15.47 -18.19 -24.48
C ILE A 75 -15.33 -18.37 -22.96
N TYR A 76 -15.55 -19.58 -22.47
CA TYR A 76 -15.56 -19.91 -21.05
C TYR A 76 -14.34 -19.38 -20.25
N PRO A 77 -13.09 -19.53 -20.72
CA PRO A 77 -11.92 -18.99 -20.01
C PRO A 77 -11.95 -17.47 -19.81
N ALA A 78 -12.49 -16.70 -20.75
CA ALA A 78 -12.61 -15.25 -20.61
C ALA A 78 -13.63 -14.88 -19.52
N LEU A 79 -14.75 -15.60 -19.45
CA LEU A 79 -15.81 -15.35 -18.47
C LEU A 79 -15.35 -15.55 -17.02
N ILE A 80 -14.49 -16.53 -16.76
CA ILE A 80 -14.07 -16.90 -15.39
C ILE A 80 -12.67 -16.38 -14.98
N LYS A 81 -11.79 -16.01 -15.93
CA LYS A 81 -10.41 -15.56 -15.60
C LYS A 81 -10.15 -14.09 -15.90
N LEU A 82 -10.73 -13.53 -16.97
CA LEU A 82 -10.35 -12.18 -17.41
C LEU A 82 -11.02 -11.13 -16.51
N GLY A 83 -10.18 -10.33 -15.83
CA GLY A 83 -10.61 -9.31 -14.87
C GLY A 83 -10.80 -9.82 -13.45
N ILE A 84 -10.43 -11.08 -13.17
CA ILE A 84 -10.45 -11.65 -11.82
C ILE A 84 -9.00 -11.94 -11.41
N PHE A 85 -8.60 -11.44 -10.25
CA PHE A 85 -7.27 -11.65 -9.68
C PHE A 85 -6.91 -13.13 -9.57
N SER A 86 -5.63 -13.47 -9.76
CA SER A 86 -5.22 -14.87 -9.71
C SER A 86 -5.39 -15.49 -8.31
N ARG A 87 -5.55 -16.82 -8.22
CA ARG A 87 -5.47 -17.53 -6.93
C ARG A 87 -4.07 -17.50 -6.32
N HIS A 88 -3.06 -17.19 -7.12
CA HIS A 88 -1.69 -17.10 -6.65
C HIS A 88 -1.47 -15.84 -5.83
N SER A 89 -0.49 -15.90 -4.92
CA SER A 89 -0.04 -14.72 -4.19
C SER A 89 0.32 -13.61 -5.16
N PHE A 90 -0.06 -12.39 -4.80
CA PHE A 90 0.24 -11.16 -5.53
C PHE A 90 1.68 -11.07 -6.09
N SER A 91 2.70 -11.48 -5.30
CA SER A 91 4.11 -11.45 -5.73
C SER A 91 4.40 -12.35 -6.94
N ARG A 92 3.74 -13.51 -7.02
CA ARG A 92 3.86 -14.42 -8.15
C ARG A 92 3.18 -13.85 -9.39
N GLU A 93 2.04 -13.19 -9.22
CA GLU A 93 1.37 -12.49 -10.33
C GLU A 93 2.21 -11.34 -10.88
N MET A 94 2.82 -10.53 -10.00
CA MET A 94 3.76 -9.50 -10.41
C MET A 94 4.96 -10.09 -11.18
N GLY A 95 5.53 -11.19 -10.68
CA GLY A 95 6.61 -11.91 -11.37
C GLY A 95 6.20 -12.39 -12.77
N ILE A 96 5.01 -12.98 -12.91
CA ILE A 96 4.47 -13.41 -14.20
C ILE A 96 4.30 -12.22 -15.15
N ARG A 97 3.71 -11.10 -14.70
CA ARG A 97 3.52 -9.92 -15.55
C ARG A 97 4.84 -9.28 -15.99
N ILE A 98 5.84 -9.25 -15.11
CA ILE A 98 7.19 -8.78 -15.47
C ILE A 98 7.80 -9.72 -16.52
N TYR A 99 7.69 -11.03 -16.32
CA TYR A 99 8.21 -12.02 -17.27
C TYR A 99 7.53 -11.92 -18.64
N GLU A 100 6.21 -11.81 -18.70
CA GLU A 100 5.44 -11.62 -19.95
C GLU A 100 5.85 -10.37 -20.74
N ARG A 101 6.43 -9.36 -20.08
CA ARG A 101 6.97 -8.17 -20.77
C ARG A 101 8.30 -8.46 -21.47
N PHE A 102 9.13 -9.33 -20.89
CA PHE A 102 10.42 -9.73 -21.45
C PHE A 102 10.27 -10.88 -22.46
N SER A 103 9.37 -11.82 -22.20
CA SER A 103 9.08 -12.98 -23.03
C SER A 103 7.57 -13.20 -23.10
N PRO A 104 6.87 -12.54 -24.05
CA PRO A 104 5.43 -12.69 -24.22
C PRO A 104 5.04 -14.14 -24.54
N SER A 105 4.04 -14.65 -23.84
CA SER A 105 3.46 -15.98 -24.12
C SER A 105 2.80 -16.07 -25.49
N TYR A 106 2.83 -17.28 -26.07
CA TYR A 106 2.07 -17.62 -27.28
C TYR A 106 0.57 -17.33 -27.09
N LYS A 107 -0.06 -16.71 -28.09
CA LYS A 107 -1.48 -16.33 -28.08
C LYS A 107 -2.29 -17.27 -28.95
N ASP A 108 -3.06 -18.13 -28.29
CA ASP A 108 -3.99 -19.05 -28.93
C ASP A 108 -5.30 -18.33 -29.33
N PHE A 109 -5.52 -18.13 -30.62
CA PHE A 109 -6.71 -17.46 -31.15
C PHE A 109 -8.00 -18.29 -31.05
N ALA A 110 -7.90 -19.57 -30.69
CA ALA A 110 -9.06 -20.37 -30.29
C ALA A 110 -9.57 -20.00 -28.89
N ASN A 111 -8.85 -19.18 -28.11
CA ASN A 111 -9.24 -18.79 -26.76
C ASN A 111 -9.58 -17.30 -26.68
N LEU A 112 -10.84 -16.98 -26.32
CA LEU A 112 -11.31 -15.60 -26.28
C LEU A 112 -10.48 -14.73 -25.32
N ARG A 113 -9.97 -15.31 -24.22
CA ARG A 113 -9.11 -14.57 -23.28
C ARG A 113 -7.85 -14.07 -23.98
N GLU A 114 -7.17 -14.93 -24.73
CA GLU A 114 -5.94 -14.55 -25.44
C GLU A 114 -6.22 -13.59 -26.60
N VAL A 115 -7.39 -13.72 -27.25
CA VAL A 115 -7.84 -12.75 -28.26
C VAL A 115 -7.96 -11.35 -27.64
N PHE A 116 -8.63 -11.19 -26.50
CA PHE A 116 -8.73 -9.88 -25.83
C PHE A 116 -7.34 -9.32 -25.48
N LEU A 117 -6.44 -10.15 -24.95
CA LEU A 117 -5.07 -9.74 -24.62
C LEU A 117 -4.25 -9.36 -25.86
N TYR A 118 -4.46 -10.04 -26.99
CA TYR A 118 -3.84 -9.73 -28.27
C TYR A 118 -4.37 -8.42 -28.87
N LEU A 119 -5.68 -8.17 -28.78
CA LEU A 119 -6.31 -6.98 -29.34
C LEU A 119 -6.00 -5.71 -28.52
N PHE A 120 -6.08 -5.80 -27.19
CA PHE A 120 -5.99 -4.68 -26.24
C PHE A 120 -4.66 -4.68 -25.46
N HIS A 121 -3.56 -4.69 -26.19
CA HIS A 121 -2.21 -4.86 -25.64
C HIS A 121 -1.49 -3.54 -25.26
N SER A 122 -2.12 -2.36 -25.43
CA SER A 122 -1.47 -1.07 -25.15
C SER A 122 -1.87 -0.50 -23.80
N GLU A 123 -0.90 -0.03 -23.01
CA GLU A 123 -1.15 0.66 -21.73
C GLU A 123 -2.03 1.92 -21.86
N ASN A 124 -2.16 2.48 -23.07
CA ASN A 124 -2.96 3.68 -23.36
C ASN A 124 -4.33 3.37 -23.99
N ASP A 125 -4.70 2.10 -24.10
CA ASP A 125 -5.99 1.74 -24.71
C ASP A 125 -7.19 2.27 -23.89
N ASP A 126 -6.99 2.47 -22.59
CA ASP A 126 -7.97 3.10 -21.68
C ASP A 126 -8.46 4.47 -22.19
N LYS A 127 -7.55 5.27 -22.77
CA LYS A 127 -7.81 6.66 -23.17
C LYS A 127 -8.80 6.80 -24.32
N TRP A 128 -8.77 5.89 -25.29
CA TRP A 128 -9.67 5.94 -26.45
C TRP A 128 -10.92 5.10 -26.20
N LEU A 129 -10.84 4.02 -25.42
CA LEU A 129 -12.02 3.25 -25.01
C LEU A 129 -13.02 4.12 -24.24
N GLN A 130 -12.53 5.03 -23.37
CA GLN A 130 -13.36 6.00 -22.65
C GLN A 130 -14.12 6.98 -23.55
N THR A 131 -13.72 7.13 -24.82
CA THR A 131 -14.44 8.01 -25.77
C THR A 131 -15.54 7.31 -26.52
N LEU A 132 -15.62 5.97 -26.45
CA LEU A 132 -16.67 5.21 -27.11
C LEU A 132 -17.92 5.15 -26.22
N HIS A 133 -19.05 5.52 -26.78
CA HIS A 133 -20.33 5.48 -26.08
C HIS A 133 -20.96 4.09 -26.14
N ILE A 134 -21.69 3.72 -25.08
CA ILE A 134 -22.47 2.47 -25.04
C ILE A 134 -23.43 2.33 -26.23
N ARG A 135 -23.95 3.45 -26.75
CA ARG A 135 -24.85 3.48 -27.92
C ARG A 135 -24.16 3.01 -29.20
N GLN A 136 -22.87 3.32 -29.38
CA GLN A 136 -22.13 2.88 -30.58
C GLN A 136 -21.91 1.37 -30.54
N TRP A 137 -21.57 0.82 -29.37
CA TRP A 137 -21.43 -0.63 -29.17
C TRP A 137 -22.75 -1.37 -29.37
N LEU A 138 -23.86 -0.86 -28.83
CA LEU A 138 -25.19 -1.41 -29.05
C LEU A 138 -25.57 -1.34 -30.53
N GLY A 139 -25.34 -0.21 -31.20
CA GLY A 139 -25.63 -0.04 -32.62
C GLY A 139 -24.84 -1.01 -33.52
N LEU A 140 -23.57 -1.27 -33.21
CA LEU A 140 -22.78 -2.28 -33.93
C LEU A 140 -23.31 -3.70 -33.65
N TYR A 141 -23.60 -4.02 -32.39
CA TYR A 141 -24.12 -5.33 -32.00
C TYR A 141 -25.47 -5.65 -32.68
N GLU A 142 -26.40 -4.70 -32.67
CA GLU A 142 -27.71 -4.82 -33.32
C GLU A 142 -27.58 -4.95 -34.83
N LEU A 143 -26.70 -4.15 -35.45
CA LEU A 143 -26.43 -4.21 -36.90
C LEU A 143 -25.92 -5.58 -37.34
N ILE A 144 -24.92 -6.11 -36.62
CA ILE A 144 -24.34 -7.43 -36.91
C ILE A 144 -25.40 -8.52 -36.70
N ARG A 145 -26.16 -8.45 -35.59
CA ARG A 145 -27.21 -9.42 -35.27
C ARG A 145 -28.35 -9.43 -36.29
N ALA A 146 -28.79 -8.27 -36.77
CA ALA A 146 -29.87 -8.14 -37.75
C ALA A 146 -29.50 -8.76 -39.12
N ASN A 147 -28.21 -8.76 -39.47
CA ASN A 147 -27.69 -9.28 -40.73
C ASN A 147 -27.13 -10.72 -40.61
N ALA A 148 -27.39 -11.40 -39.49
CA ALA A 148 -26.90 -12.75 -39.24
C ALA A 148 -27.82 -13.81 -39.88
N GLU A 149 -27.21 -14.89 -40.38
CA GLU A 149 -27.97 -16.06 -40.81
C GLU A 149 -28.70 -16.69 -39.60
N PRO A 150 -30.02 -16.94 -39.65
CA PRO A 150 -30.80 -17.35 -38.48
C PRO A 150 -30.29 -18.62 -37.78
N ALA A 151 -29.91 -19.65 -38.55
CA ALA A 151 -29.41 -20.92 -38.00
C ALA A 151 -28.05 -20.76 -37.29
N LEU A 152 -27.15 -19.95 -37.87
CA LEU A 152 -25.85 -19.66 -37.29
C LEU A 152 -25.98 -18.81 -36.02
N LEU A 153 -26.84 -17.78 -36.05
CA LEU A 153 -27.15 -16.95 -34.90
C LEU A 153 -27.71 -17.79 -33.74
N GLN A 154 -28.68 -18.66 -34.01
CA GLN A 154 -29.27 -19.54 -33.01
C GLN A 154 -28.22 -20.46 -32.38
N THR A 155 -27.34 -21.03 -33.20
CA THR A 155 -26.23 -21.90 -32.74
C THR A 155 -25.27 -21.14 -31.82
N ALA A 156 -24.81 -19.96 -32.25
CA ALA A 156 -23.91 -19.12 -31.47
C ALA A 156 -24.55 -18.67 -30.14
N CYS A 157 -25.82 -18.24 -30.16
CA CYS A 157 -26.57 -17.86 -28.98
C CYS A 157 -26.71 -19.01 -27.97
N ARG A 158 -26.97 -20.23 -28.45
CA ARG A 158 -27.04 -21.43 -27.60
C ARG A 158 -25.70 -21.73 -26.95
N GLN A 159 -24.61 -21.74 -27.72
CA GLN A 159 -23.26 -21.99 -27.20
C GLN A 159 -22.82 -20.92 -26.19
N LEU A 160 -23.18 -19.66 -26.42
CA LEU A 160 -22.96 -18.56 -25.48
C LEU A 160 -23.73 -18.77 -24.17
N ALA A 161 -24.99 -19.19 -24.26
CA ALA A 161 -25.80 -19.50 -23.08
C ALA A 161 -25.21 -20.68 -22.30
N ASP A 162 -24.80 -21.76 -22.98
CA ASP A 162 -24.17 -22.92 -22.36
C ASP A 162 -22.82 -22.59 -21.71
N ALA A 163 -22.00 -21.76 -22.38
CA ALA A 163 -20.75 -21.27 -21.80
C ALA A 163 -20.98 -20.38 -20.58
N ARG A 164 -22.03 -19.54 -20.61
CA ARG A 164 -22.43 -18.67 -19.50
C ARG A 164 -22.94 -19.46 -18.30
N LEU A 165 -23.82 -20.44 -18.50
CA LEU A 165 -24.30 -21.32 -17.43
C LEU A 165 -23.17 -22.10 -16.76
N ARG A 166 -22.22 -22.63 -17.55
CA ARG A 166 -21.00 -23.27 -17.01
C ARG A 166 -20.12 -22.29 -16.22
N ALA A 167 -19.99 -21.05 -16.68
CA ALA A 167 -19.25 -20.02 -15.96
C ALA A 167 -19.93 -19.63 -14.64
N ILE A 168 -21.26 -19.46 -14.65
CA ILE A 168 -22.09 -19.19 -13.46
C ILE A 168 -21.87 -20.30 -12.41
N GLU A 169 -22.01 -21.56 -12.80
CA GLU A 169 -21.80 -22.72 -11.93
C GLU A 169 -20.39 -22.73 -11.33
N MET A 170 -19.35 -22.56 -12.16
CA MET A 170 -17.96 -22.59 -11.71
C MET A 170 -17.62 -21.43 -10.77
N LEU A 171 -18.08 -20.21 -11.07
CA LEU A 171 -17.83 -19.04 -10.23
C LEU A 171 -18.47 -19.20 -8.85
N ALA A 172 -19.68 -19.78 -8.77
CA ALA A 172 -20.34 -20.05 -7.50
C ALA A 172 -19.58 -21.12 -6.67
N ILE A 173 -19.09 -22.19 -7.32
CA ILE A 173 -18.22 -23.19 -6.68
C ILE A 173 -16.94 -22.53 -6.13
N TRP A 174 -16.33 -21.63 -6.91
CA TRP A 174 -15.13 -20.91 -6.49
C TRP A 174 -15.37 -19.99 -5.31
N ILE A 175 -16.48 -19.25 -5.29
CA ILE A 175 -16.86 -18.39 -4.16
C ILE A 175 -17.01 -19.23 -2.88
N ALA A 176 -17.74 -20.34 -2.94
CA ALA A 176 -17.91 -21.24 -1.80
C ALA A 176 -16.58 -21.84 -1.33
N SER A 177 -15.71 -22.26 -2.27
CA SER A 177 -14.40 -22.80 -1.95
C SER A 177 -13.45 -21.76 -1.34
N GLU A 178 -13.44 -20.54 -1.88
CA GLU A 178 -12.54 -19.46 -1.43
C GLU A 178 -12.96 -18.90 -0.06
N ALA A 179 -14.25 -18.98 0.28
CA ALA A 179 -14.74 -18.61 1.60
C ALA A 179 -14.18 -19.48 2.75
N ILE A 180 -13.79 -20.72 2.45
CA ILE A 180 -13.26 -21.69 3.43
C ILE A 180 -11.72 -21.63 3.48
N GLU A 181 -11.09 -20.62 2.86
CA GLU A 181 -9.65 -20.41 3.03
C GLU A 181 -9.31 -20.19 4.52
N PRO A 182 -8.24 -20.83 5.06
CA PRO A 182 -7.88 -20.74 6.47
C PRO A 182 -7.71 -19.30 6.97
N ASP A 183 -7.27 -18.42 6.08
CA ASP A 183 -7.09 -16.99 6.35
C ASP A 183 -8.41 -16.27 6.64
N LEU A 184 -9.51 -16.63 5.96
CA LEU A 184 -10.84 -16.06 6.18
C LEU A 184 -11.54 -16.73 7.37
N ILE A 185 -11.42 -18.06 7.50
CA ILE A 185 -11.96 -18.81 8.65
C ILE A 185 -11.42 -18.25 9.95
N ARG A 186 -10.14 -17.89 9.99
CA ARG A 186 -9.54 -17.33 11.19
C ARG A 186 -10.13 -15.98 11.59
N ILE A 187 -10.58 -15.19 10.61
CA ILE A 187 -11.24 -13.89 10.84
C ILE A 187 -12.69 -14.11 11.26
N ALA A 188 -13.37 -15.07 10.64
CA ALA A 188 -14.76 -15.42 10.92
C ALA A 188 -14.95 -16.96 10.95
N PRO A 189 -14.79 -17.60 12.12
CA PRO A 189 -14.94 -19.05 12.23
C PRO A 189 -16.31 -19.57 11.82
N ARG A 190 -17.35 -18.72 11.91
CA ARG A 190 -18.72 -19.01 11.45
C ARG A 190 -18.82 -19.36 9.97
N LEU A 191 -17.80 -19.06 9.16
CA LEU A 191 -17.74 -19.50 7.76
C LEU A 191 -17.70 -21.03 7.60
N LEU A 192 -17.34 -21.76 8.66
CA LEU A 192 -17.40 -23.23 8.70
C LEU A 192 -18.81 -23.78 8.98
N GLU A 193 -19.76 -22.93 9.41
CA GLU A 193 -21.14 -23.35 9.65
C GLU A 193 -21.84 -23.68 8.32
N ALA A 194 -22.73 -24.67 8.34
CA ALA A 194 -23.37 -25.22 7.13
C ALA A 194 -24.23 -24.21 6.34
N ASP A 195 -24.59 -23.09 6.99
CA ASP A 195 -25.47 -22.03 6.47
C ASP A 195 -24.71 -20.75 6.09
N SER A 196 -23.43 -20.84 5.75
CA SER A 196 -22.71 -19.66 5.25
C SER A 196 -23.38 -19.10 3.97
N PRO A 197 -23.50 -17.76 3.81
CA PRO A 197 -24.11 -17.15 2.63
C PRO A 197 -23.47 -17.60 1.31
N PHE A 198 -22.15 -17.88 1.33
CA PHE A 198 -21.41 -18.33 0.15
C PHE A 198 -21.81 -19.74 -0.32
N VAL A 199 -22.04 -20.66 0.62
CA VAL A 199 -22.53 -22.01 0.32
C VAL A 199 -24.00 -21.97 -0.12
N ALA A 200 -24.82 -21.15 0.54
CA ALA A 200 -26.21 -20.94 0.16
C ALA A 200 -26.33 -20.37 -1.28
N LEU A 201 -25.51 -19.38 -1.63
CA LEU A 201 -25.44 -18.82 -2.99
C LEU A 201 -25.11 -19.90 -4.03
N GLN A 202 -24.17 -20.81 -3.72
CA GLN A 202 -23.83 -21.91 -4.63
C GLN A 202 -25.00 -22.88 -4.83
N ARG A 203 -25.74 -23.22 -3.76
CA ARG A 203 -26.92 -24.09 -3.86
C ARG A 203 -28.02 -23.45 -4.71
N GLU A 204 -28.34 -22.18 -4.49
CA GLU A 204 -29.34 -21.46 -5.29
C GLU A 204 -28.91 -21.30 -6.75
N THR A 205 -27.62 -21.06 -6.98
CA THR A 205 -27.06 -20.97 -8.33
C THR A 205 -27.14 -22.33 -9.06
N ALA A 206 -26.89 -23.44 -8.36
CA ALA A 206 -27.02 -24.78 -8.94
C ALA A 206 -28.47 -25.08 -9.37
N LYS A 207 -29.47 -24.66 -8.58
CA LYS A 207 -30.89 -24.78 -8.96
C LYS A 207 -31.21 -23.98 -10.22
N LEU A 208 -30.72 -22.74 -10.32
CA LEU A 208 -30.89 -21.90 -11.51
C LEU A 208 -30.26 -22.55 -12.76
N VAL A 209 -29.04 -23.07 -12.63
CA VAL A 209 -28.33 -23.70 -13.76
C VAL A 209 -29.07 -24.95 -14.22
N GLU A 210 -29.54 -25.78 -13.29
CA GLU A 210 -30.31 -26.98 -13.60
C GLU A 210 -31.66 -26.66 -14.25
N HIS A 211 -32.33 -25.61 -13.77
CA HIS A 211 -33.57 -25.10 -14.38
C HIS A 211 -33.35 -24.73 -15.84
N TYR A 212 -32.36 -23.89 -16.16
CA TYR A 212 -32.10 -23.48 -17.54
C TYR A 212 -31.52 -24.58 -18.45
N ARG A 213 -31.00 -25.68 -17.88
CA ARG A 213 -30.61 -26.87 -18.65
C ARG A 213 -31.83 -27.70 -19.07
N LYS A 214 -32.90 -27.71 -18.27
CA LYS A 214 -34.13 -28.48 -18.50
C LYS A 214 -35.22 -27.69 -19.20
N GLU A 215 -35.44 -26.46 -18.76
CA GLU A 215 -36.53 -25.59 -19.18
C GLU A 215 -36.01 -24.23 -19.65
N HIS A 216 -36.69 -23.63 -20.63
CA HIS A 216 -36.36 -22.28 -21.12
C HIS A 216 -37.28 -21.20 -20.56
N LYS A 217 -37.96 -21.49 -19.45
CA LYS A 217 -38.89 -20.56 -18.79
C LYS A 217 -38.13 -19.61 -17.85
N PRO A 218 -38.66 -18.41 -17.58
CA PRO A 218 -38.11 -17.52 -16.55
C PRO A 218 -37.98 -18.23 -15.20
N TYR A 219 -36.89 -17.96 -14.49
CA TYR A 219 -36.60 -18.47 -13.15
C TYR A 219 -36.82 -17.37 -12.11
N ASP A 220 -37.39 -17.69 -10.95
CA ASP A 220 -37.55 -16.73 -9.85
C ASP A 220 -36.21 -16.46 -9.15
N THR A 221 -35.71 -15.22 -9.28
CA THR A 221 -34.40 -14.79 -8.76
C THR A 221 -34.45 -14.22 -7.35
N ALA A 222 -35.62 -14.09 -6.72
CA ALA A 222 -35.75 -13.36 -5.45
C ALA A 222 -34.81 -13.89 -4.35
N HIS A 223 -34.74 -15.22 -4.17
CA HIS A 223 -33.83 -15.82 -3.20
C HIS A 223 -32.36 -15.63 -3.56
N LEU A 224 -32.03 -15.69 -4.86
CA LEU A 224 -30.66 -15.54 -5.35
C LEU A 224 -30.15 -14.10 -5.14
N GLU A 225 -31.00 -13.10 -5.33
CA GLU A 225 -30.70 -11.69 -5.08
C GLU A 225 -30.37 -11.44 -3.60
N VAL A 226 -31.15 -12.02 -2.69
CA VAL A 226 -30.87 -11.96 -1.25
C VAL A 226 -29.51 -12.59 -0.94
N MET A 227 -29.17 -13.74 -1.55
CA MET A 227 -27.87 -14.39 -1.35
C MET A 227 -26.70 -13.55 -1.87
N PHE A 228 -26.85 -12.85 -3.01
CA PHE A 228 -25.83 -11.92 -3.49
C PHE A 228 -25.56 -10.80 -2.49
N ASP A 229 -26.61 -10.19 -1.93
CA ASP A 229 -26.49 -9.08 -0.98
C ASP A 229 -25.89 -9.53 0.36
N GLN A 230 -26.28 -10.71 0.85
CA GLN A 230 -25.67 -11.32 2.04
C GLN A 230 -24.19 -11.64 1.82
N CYS A 231 -23.82 -12.17 0.66
CA CYS A 231 -22.41 -12.42 0.33
C CYS A 231 -21.61 -11.11 0.25
N GLY A 232 -22.15 -10.06 -0.37
CA GLY A 232 -21.52 -8.74 -0.39
C GLY A 232 -21.29 -8.18 1.02
N THR A 233 -22.33 -8.25 1.86
CA THR A 233 -22.24 -7.82 3.27
C THR A 233 -21.20 -8.61 4.05
N GLN A 234 -21.12 -9.93 3.83
CA GLN A 234 -20.13 -10.80 4.48
C GLN A 234 -18.70 -10.47 4.01
N ILE A 235 -18.48 -10.19 2.73
CA ILE A 235 -17.18 -9.74 2.20
C ILE A 235 -16.77 -8.41 2.86
N ASP A 236 -17.69 -7.45 2.98
CA ASP A 236 -17.38 -6.17 3.62
C ASP A 236 -17.11 -6.31 5.11
N TYR A 237 -17.84 -7.18 5.81
CA TYR A 237 -17.55 -7.53 7.20
C TYR A 237 -16.15 -8.15 7.34
N LEU A 238 -15.81 -9.12 6.50
CA LEU A 238 -14.48 -9.76 6.47
C LEU A 238 -13.39 -8.77 6.11
N ARG A 239 -13.65 -7.81 5.22
CA ARG A 239 -12.72 -6.73 4.87
C ARG A 239 -12.46 -5.84 6.07
N ARG A 240 -13.51 -5.36 6.76
CA ARG A 240 -13.38 -4.51 7.95
C ARG A 240 -12.63 -5.20 9.08
N ARG A 241 -12.88 -6.49 9.31
CA ARG A 241 -12.15 -7.26 10.33
C ARG A 241 -10.74 -7.65 9.86
N GLY A 242 -10.58 -8.14 8.64
CA GLY A 242 -9.31 -8.61 8.10
C GLY A 242 -8.27 -7.49 7.89
N THR A 243 -8.72 -6.26 7.61
CA THR A 243 -7.85 -5.08 7.53
C THR A 243 -7.81 -4.26 8.83
N GLY A 244 -8.72 -4.52 9.78
CA GLY A 244 -8.75 -3.84 11.07
C GLY A 244 -7.54 -4.12 11.97
N ALA A 245 -7.23 -3.16 12.84
CA ALA A 245 -6.13 -3.24 13.80
C ALA A 245 -6.24 -4.52 14.68
N GLY A 246 -5.18 -5.32 14.72
CA GLY A 246 -5.07 -6.51 15.59
C GLY A 246 -5.42 -7.85 14.95
N SER A 247 -5.88 -7.86 13.69
CA SER A 247 -6.25 -9.10 12.96
C SER A 247 -5.08 -9.73 12.20
N GLY A 248 -3.94 -9.05 12.14
CA GLY A 248 -2.81 -9.46 11.32
C GLY A 248 -3.09 -9.36 9.83
N SER A 249 -3.62 -8.20 9.39
CA SER A 249 -3.89 -7.89 7.97
C SER A 249 -2.73 -8.29 7.07
N SER A 250 -2.92 -9.38 6.32
CA SER A 250 -1.95 -9.86 5.34
C SER A 250 -2.36 -9.37 3.95
N VAL A 251 -1.37 -9.00 3.13
CA VAL A 251 -1.60 -8.69 1.71
C VAL A 251 -2.33 -9.84 1.00
N LYS A 252 -2.14 -11.09 1.46
CA LYS A 252 -2.84 -12.28 0.95
C LYS A 252 -4.35 -12.24 1.26
N VAL A 253 -4.75 -11.89 2.48
CA VAL A 253 -6.18 -11.74 2.86
C VAL A 253 -6.85 -10.66 2.02
N ALA A 254 -6.20 -9.50 1.90
CA ALA A 254 -6.76 -8.40 1.11
C ALA A 254 -6.87 -8.77 -0.39
N HIS A 255 -5.90 -9.51 -0.92
CA HIS A 255 -5.95 -10.04 -2.30
C HIS A 255 -7.10 -11.04 -2.49
N LEU A 256 -7.26 -11.96 -1.53
CA LEU A 256 -8.32 -12.96 -1.54
C LEU A 256 -9.72 -12.32 -1.47
N LEU A 257 -9.92 -11.34 -0.60
CA LEU A 257 -11.20 -10.63 -0.49
C LEU A 257 -11.53 -9.82 -1.75
N GLU A 258 -10.52 -9.20 -2.37
CA GLU A 258 -10.71 -8.49 -3.64
C GLU A 258 -11.08 -9.45 -4.77
N ARG A 259 -10.38 -10.59 -4.86
CA ARG A 259 -10.73 -11.66 -5.80
C ARG A 259 -12.15 -12.19 -5.56
N LEU A 260 -12.54 -12.41 -4.30
CA LEU A 260 -13.86 -12.90 -3.93
C LEU A 260 -14.95 -11.91 -4.37
N GLN A 261 -14.72 -10.60 -4.15
CA GLN A 261 -15.61 -9.53 -4.62
C GLN A 261 -15.73 -9.51 -6.15
N GLN A 262 -14.61 -9.59 -6.88
CA GLN A 262 -14.60 -9.62 -8.35
C GLN A 262 -15.36 -10.84 -8.89
N THR A 263 -15.17 -11.99 -8.26
CA THR A 263 -15.84 -13.25 -8.61
C THR A 263 -17.34 -13.16 -8.36
N LEU A 264 -17.76 -12.59 -7.22
CA LEU A 264 -19.17 -12.34 -6.89
C LEU A 264 -19.83 -11.37 -7.89
N CYS A 265 -19.19 -10.25 -8.19
CA CYS A 265 -19.70 -9.28 -9.16
C CYS A 265 -19.83 -9.89 -10.56
N ARG A 266 -18.84 -10.70 -11.00
CA ARG A 266 -18.92 -11.39 -12.29
C ARG A 266 -20.04 -12.43 -12.31
N LEU A 267 -20.20 -13.21 -11.23
CA LEU A 267 -21.31 -14.16 -11.10
C LEU A 267 -22.67 -13.46 -11.21
N LYS A 268 -22.85 -12.34 -10.49
CA LYS A 268 -24.08 -11.53 -10.56
C LYS A 268 -24.35 -11.04 -11.97
N LEU A 269 -23.36 -10.42 -12.63
CA LEU A 269 -23.50 -9.93 -14.00
C LEU A 269 -23.87 -11.05 -15.00
N LEU A 270 -23.25 -12.23 -14.90
CA LEU A 270 -23.60 -13.35 -15.78
C LEU A 270 -25.00 -13.90 -15.50
N THR A 271 -25.41 -13.91 -14.23
CA THR A 271 -26.76 -14.31 -13.81
C THR A 271 -27.79 -13.33 -14.37
N ASP A 272 -27.56 -12.02 -14.22
CA ASP A 272 -28.46 -10.98 -14.75
C ASP A 272 -28.59 -11.09 -16.28
N ILE A 273 -27.51 -11.40 -17.02
CA ILE A 273 -27.57 -11.64 -18.47
C ILE A 273 -28.43 -12.86 -18.82
N GLN A 274 -28.47 -13.86 -17.94
CA GLN A 274 -29.24 -15.09 -18.11
C GLN A 274 -30.74 -14.88 -17.81
N THR A 275 -31.07 -14.05 -16.81
CA THR A 275 -32.43 -13.93 -16.27
C THR A 275 -33.16 -12.67 -16.75
N ASP A 276 -32.46 -11.55 -16.96
CA ASP A 276 -33.05 -10.29 -17.41
C ASP A 276 -33.04 -10.20 -18.94
N ILE A 277 -34.11 -10.72 -19.54
CA ILE A 277 -34.32 -10.71 -20.99
C ILE A 277 -34.43 -9.28 -21.52
N SER A 278 -34.98 -8.34 -20.74
CA SER A 278 -35.22 -6.97 -21.16
C SER A 278 -33.94 -6.16 -21.34
N ASN A 279 -32.94 -6.40 -20.48
CA ASN A 279 -31.65 -5.70 -20.52
C ASN A 279 -30.50 -6.54 -21.10
N HIS A 280 -30.79 -7.70 -21.68
CA HIS A 280 -29.79 -8.67 -22.15
C HIS A 280 -28.68 -8.05 -23.01
N SER A 281 -29.02 -7.26 -24.04
CA SER A 281 -28.04 -6.62 -24.92
C SER A 281 -27.14 -5.64 -24.16
N ARG A 282 -27.74 -4.81 -23.30
CA ARG A 282 -27.02 -3.81 -22.49
C ARG A 282 -26.04 -4.47 -21.52
N LEU A 283 -26.49 -5.52 -20.81
CA LEU A 283 -25.66 -6.27 -19.87
C LEU A 283 -24.54 -7.05 -20.58
N THR A 284 -24.81 -7.58 -21.77
CA THR A 284 -23.79 -8.25 -22.61
C THR A 284 -22.69 -7.28 -23.03
N ILE A 285 -23.05 -6.06 -23.45
CA ILE A 285 -22.06 -5.02 -23.76
C ILE A 285 -21.33 -4.55 -22.49
N ALA A 286 -22.00 -4.46 -21.35
CA ALA A 286 -21.35 -4.15 -20.07
C ALA A 286 -20.31 -5.22 -19.70
N LEU A 287 -20.63 -6.51 -19.87
CA LEU A 287 -19.69 -7.61 -19.70
C LEU A 287 -18.52 -7.49 -20.66
N MET A 288 -18.78 -7.30 -21.96
CA MET A 288 -17.73 -7.12 -22.96
C MET A 288 -16.79 -5.97 -22.60
N ASN A 289 -17.34 -4.79 -22.25
CA ASN A 289 -16.53 -3.65 -21.80
C ASN A 289 -15.71 -4.00 -20.56
N SER A 290 -16.28 -4.70 -19.57
CA SER A 290 -15.53 -5.15 -18.39
C SER A 290 -14.35 -6.06 -18.75
N LEU A 291 -14.52 -6.93 -19.74
CA LEU A 291 -13.47 -7.82 -20.26
C LEU A 291 -12.40 -7.04 -21.03
N ILE A 292 -12.78 -6.04 -21.83
CA ILE A 292 -11.85 -5.15 -22.54
C ILE A 292 -10.98 -4.40 -21.54
N TYR A 293 -11.59 -3.73 -20.56
CA TYR A 293 -10.84 -2.97 -19.56
C TYR A 293 -9.92 -3.87 -18.74
N ALA A 294 -10.37 -5.08 -18.38
CA ALA A 294 -9.54 -6.07 -17.72
C ALA A 294 -8.31 -6.49 -18.55
N ALA A 295 -8.47 -6.64 -19.88
CA ALA A 295 -7.36 -6.95 -20.77
C ALA A 295 -6.31 -5.82 -20.81
N VAL A 296 -6.77 -4.56 -20.90
CA VAL A 296 -5.90 -3.38 -20.85
C VAL A 296 -5.16 -3.29 -19.51
N GLU A 297 -5.86 -3.54 -18.40
CA GLU A 297 -5.26 -3.53 -17.06
C GLU A 297 -4.17 -4.59 -16.86
N GLN A 298 -4.26 -5.73 -17.55
CA GLN A 298 -3.25 -6.79 -17.44
C GLN A 298 -1.88 -6.32 -17.94
N TYR A 299 -1.84 -5.44 -18.96
CA TYR A 299 -0.62 -4.84 -19.49
C TYR A 299 -0.19 -3.56 -18.74
N SER A 300 -1.06 -2.96 -17.93
CA SER A 300 -0.73 -1.76 -17.15
C SER A 300 -0.05 -2.09 -15.82
N THR A 301 1.28 -1.89 -15.75
CA THR A 301 2.06 -2.03 -14.49
C THR A 301 1.74 -0.92 -13.47
N ARG A 302 1.23 0.22 -13.94
CA ARG A 302 0.90 1.38 -13.11
C ARG A 302 -0.26 1.09 -12.16
N HIS A 303 -1.33 0.47 -12.65
CA HIS A 303 -2.51 0.14 -11.83
C HIS A 303 -2.20 -0.92 -10.78
N LEU A 304 -1.50 -1.99 -11.16
CA LEU A 304 -1.07 -3.02 -10.21
C LEU A 304 -0.21 -2.41 -9.11
N ARG A 305 0.80 -1.58 -9.46
CA ARG A 305 1.63 -0.86 -8.48
C ARG A 305 0.82 0.05 -7.56
N HIS A 306 -0.19 0.76 -8.08
CA HIS A 306 -1.07 1.60 -7.26
C HIS A 306 -1.92 0.78 -6.27
N SER A 307 -2.49 -0.35 -6.70
CA SER A 307 -3.24 -1.26 -5.83
C SER A 307 -2.32 -1.89 -4.77
N SER A 308 -1.10 -2.27 -5.17
CA SER A 308 -0.07 -2.86 -4.29
C SER A 308 0.37 -1.89 -3.19
N ILE A 309 0.66 -0.65 -3.58
CA ILE A 309 1.04 0.40 -2.64
C ILE A 309 -0.12 0.68 -1.71
N ARG A 310 -1.37 0.68 -2.20
CA ARG A 310 -2.55 0.86 -1.36
C ARG A 310 -2.68 -0.27 -0.32
N MET A 311 -2.53 -1.53 -0.73
CA MET A 311 -2.63 -2.69 0.17
C MET A 311 -1.48 -2.74 1.20
N LEU A 312 -0.23 -2.55 0.75
CA LEU A 312 0.94 -2.50 1.63
C LEU A 312 0.87 -1.32 2.60
N ALA A 313 0.53 -0.14 2.10
CA ALA A 313 0.49 1.06 2.92
C ALA A 313 -0.68 1.03 3.91
N ARG A 314 -1.82 0.41 3.56
CA ARG A 314 -2.93 0.17 4.50
C ARG A 314 -2.52 -0.78 5.62
N SER A 315 -1.82 -1.86 5.29
CA SER A 315 -1.20 -2.79 6.23
C SER A 315 -0.18 -2.13 7.18
N ILE A 316 0.51 -1.07 6.75
CA ILE A 316 1.46 -0.30 7.58
C ILE A 316 0.75 0.74 8.46
N THR A 317 -0.34 1.34 7.96
CA THR A 317 -1.01 2.48 8.59
C THR A 317 -2.09 2.05 9.59
N GLU A 318 -2.82 0.96 9.33
CA GLU A 318 -3.94 0.50 10.18
C GLU A 318 -3.49 -0.39 11.36
N ASN A 319 -2.35 -1.08 11.29
CA ASN A 319 -1.88 -1.98 12.36
C ASN A 319 -0.96 -1.33 13.40
N LYS A 320 -0.64 -0.04 13.30
CA LYS A 320 0.01 0.68 14.40
C LYS A 320 -1.02 1.07 15.45
N SER A 321 -1.39 0.07 16.24
CA SER A 321 -2.07 0.20 17.52
C SER A 321 -1.31 1.15 18.45
N ASN A 322 -1.98 2.22 18.93
CA ASN A 322 -1.77 2.94 20.21
C ASN A 322 -0.35 3.39 20.66
N HIS A 323 0.73 3.19 19.92
CA HIS A 323 2.11 3.38 20.44
C HIS A 323 2.83 4.60 19.83
N GLY A 324 2.30 5.20 18.76
CA GLY A 324 2.91 6.37 18.11
C GLY A 324 2.71 7.69 18.88
N GLU A 325 1.56 7.86 19.52
CA GLU A 325 1.22 9.09 20.25
C GLU A 325 2.15 9.36 21.44
N HIS A 326 2.65 8.30 22.08
CA HIS A 326 3.60 8.41 23.19
C HIS A 326 4.94 9.05 22.82
N TYR A 327 5.24 9.20 21.53
CA TYR A 327 6.45 9.87 21.05
C TYR A 327 6.26 11.36 20.78
N ILE A 328 5.05 11.90 20.92
CA ILE A 328 4.77 13.32 20.76
C ILE A 328 4.75 13.97 22.15
N THR A 329 5.76 14.79 22.42
CA THR A 329 5.83 15.59 23.65
C THR A 329 4.86 16.76 23.57
N ARG A 330 3.88 16.85 24.47
CA ARG A 330 2.90 17.94 24.56
C ARG A 330 3.14 18.85 25.76
N ASN A 331 3.76 18.33 26.83
CA ASN A 331 4.01 19.07 28.06
C ASN A 331 5.49 18.97 28.52
N ARG A 332 5.86 19.79 29.52
CA ARG A 332 7.23 19.82 30.10
C ARG A 332 7.68 18.48 30.68
N LYS A 333 6.80 17.70 31.31
CA LYS A 333 7.16 16.40 31.89
C LYS A 333 7.53 15.39 30.81
N GLU A 334 6.73 15.33 29.75
CA GLU A 334 7.00 14.50 28.57
C GLU A 334 8.29 14.91 27.86
N TYR A 335 8.57 16.21 27.78
CA TYR A 335 9.82 16.75 27.23
C TYR A 335 11.07 16.20 27.95
N PHE A 336 11.12 16.30 29.28
CA PHE A 336 12.27 15.78 30.03
C PHE A 336 12.34 14.26 30.01
N LYS A 337 11.19 13.56 30.08
CA LYS A 337 11.15 12.10 29.93
C LYS A 337 11.76 11.65 28.60
N MET A 338 11.42 12.36 27.51
CA MET A 338 11.98 12.13 26.18
C MET A 338 13.48 12.38 26.14
N PHE A 339 13.94 13.49 26.74
CA PHE A 339 15.36 13.81 26.85
C PHE A 339 16.15 12.71 27.58
N TYR A 340 15.70 12.26 28.76
CA TYR A 340 16.38 11.21 29.52
C TYR A 340 16.35 9.85 28.80
N SER A 341 15.24 9.51 28.17
CA SER A 341 15.15 8.29 27.35
C SER A 341 16.12 8.37 26.15
N ALA A 342 16.25 9.53 25.52
CA ALA A 342 17.21 9.74 24.43
C ALA A 342 18.67 9.76 24.93
N ALA A 343 18.94 10.36 26.08
CA ALA A 343 20.25 10.33 26.73
C ALA A 343 20.71 8.88 26.95
N GLY A 344 19.85 8.01 27.49
CA GLY A 344 20.13 6.58 27.64
C GLY A 344 20.41 5.87 26.32
N GLY A 345 19.75 6.28 25.23
CA GLY A 345 20.08 5.83 23.88
C GLY A 345 21.48 6.28 23.43
N GLY A 346 21.86 7.52 23.75
CA GLY A 346 23.18 8.09 23.44
C GLY A 346 24.33 7.30 24.08
N VAL A 347 24.13 6.85 25.32
CA VAL A 347 25.10 5.99 26.04
C VAL A 347 25.36 4.68 25.28
N ILE A 348 24.30 3.99 24.88
CA ILE A 348 24.44 2.70 24.20
C ILE A 348 25.07 2.91 22.81
N ILE A 349 24.69 3.98 22.10
CA ILE A 349 25.22 4.30 20.77
C ILE A 349 26.73 4.60 20.83
N SER A 350 27.23 5.31 21.84
CA SER A 350 28.67 5.57 21.95
C SER A 350 29.48 4.31 22.23
N LEU A 351 28.91 3.35 22.98
CA LEU A 351 29.51 2.03 23.20
C LEU A 351 29.48 1.18 21.92
N MET A 352 28.37 1.21 21.18
CA MET A 352 28.27 0.54 19.88
C MET A 352 29.28 1.09 18.88
N ALA A 353 29.47 2.41 18.84
CA ALA A 353 30.46 3.05 17.98
C ALA A 353 31.88 2.60 18.32
N LEU A 354 32.24 2.55 19.61
CA LEU A 354 33.53 2.04 20.07
C LEU A 354 33.74 0.58 19.68
N HIS A 355 32.75 -0.28 19.92
CA HIS A 355 32.83 -1.69 19.54
C HIS A 355 32.99 -1.84 18.02
N LYS A 356 32.30 -1.01 17.22
CA LYS A 356 32.45 -1.02 15.76
C LYS A 356 33.84 -0.60 15.30
N ILE A 357 34.45 0.39 15.96
CA ILE A 357 35.84 0.78 15.74
C ILE A 357 36.76 -0.41 16.04
N HIS A 358 36.56 -1.07 17.19
CA HIS A 358 37.34 -2.24 17.58
C HIS A 358 37.19 -3.42 16.61
N ILE A 359 35.98 -3.72 16.13
CA ILE A 359 35.76 -4.74 15.10
C ILE A 359 36.58 -4.44 13.84
N GLY A 360 36.67 -3.15 13.46
CA GLY A 360 37.46 -2.70 12.32
C GLY A 360 38.97 -2.94 12.47
N THR A 361 39.49 -3.01 13.71
CA THR A 361 40.91 -3.25 13.96
C THR A 361 41.29 -4.74 14.02
N LEU A 362 40.32 -5.66 14.04
CA LEU A 362 40.58 -7.11 14.16
C LEU A 362 41.05 -7.78 12.87
N GLY A 363 41.11 -7.07 11.74
CA GLY A 363 41.65 -7.59 10.47
C GLY A 363 40.79 -8.65 9.79
N PHE A 364 39.50 -8.74 10.12
CA PHE A 364 38.58 -9.66 9.44
C PHE A 364 38.34 -9.29 7.97
N SER A 365 37.81 -10.26 7.19
CA SER A 365 37.40 -10.00 5.81
C SER A 365 36.35 -8.90 5.72
N PRO A 366 36.24 -8.16 4.60
CA PRO A 366 35.28 -7.06 4.45
C PRO A 366 33.82 -7.48 4.77
N PHE A 367 33.43 -8.69 4.36
CA PHE A 367 32.12 -9.26 4.68
C PHE A 367 31.95 -9.48 6.19
N ALA A 368 32.90 -10.15 6.84
CA ALA A 368 32.82 -10.47 8.26
C ALA A 368 32.81 -9.19 9.12
N THR A 369 33.65 -8.21 8.80
CA THR A 369 33.67 -6.89 9.45
C THR A 369 32.32 -6.16 9.32
N ALA A 370 31.74 -6.15 8.12
CA ALA A 370 30.43 -5.53 7.88
C ALA A 370 29.29 -6.28 8.57
N PHE A 371 29.32 -7.61 8.57
CA PHE A 371 28.33 -8.45 9.24
C PHE A 371 28.38 -8.30 10.76
N LEU A 372 29.57 -8.34 11.37
CA LEU A 372 29.76 -8.12 12.81
C LEU A 372 29.38 -6.69 13.22
N SER A 373 29.72 -5.70 12.40
CA SER A 373 29.26 -4.32 12.60
C SER A 373 27.73 -4.23 12.55
N GLY A 374 27.10 -4.92 11.59
CA GLY A 374 25.65 -5.03 11.48
C GLY A 374 25.00 -5.69 12.69
N LEU A 375 25.59 -6.78 13.20
CA LEU A 375 25.12 -7.46 14.41
C LEU A 375 25.25 -6.58 15.65
N ASN A 376 26.40 -5.94 15.85
CA ASN A 376 26.62 -4.97 16.92
C ASN A 376 25.53 -3.88 16.89
N TYR A 377 25.26 -3.35 15.69
CA TYR A 377 24.24 -2.33 15.52
C TYR A 377 22.82 -2.86 15.76
N GLY A 378 22.48 -4.02 15.20
CA GLY A 378 21.15 -4.62 15.31
C GLY A 378 20.80 -4.99 16.75
N ILE A 379 21.73 -5.64 17.46
CA ILE A 379 21.58 -5.99 18.87
C ILE A 379 21.53 -4.74 19.73
N GLY A 380 22.39 -3.76 19.48
CA GLY A 380 22.40 -2.50 20.23
C GLY A 380 21.08 -1.72 20.10
N PHE A 381 20.49 -1.64 18.90
CA PHE A 381 19.18 -1.03 18.72
C PHE A 381 18.03 -1.81 19.36
N MET A 382 18.11 -3.15 19.37
CA MET A 382 17.16 -3.96 20.15
C MET A 382 17.29 -3.65 21.66
N LEU A 383 18.51 -3.55 22.18
CA LEU A 383 18.77 -3.23 23.58
C LEU A 383 18.24 -1.86 23.96
N ILE A 384 18.47 -0.84 23.13
CA ILE A 384 17.90 0.51 23.32
C ILE A 384 16.37 0.42 23.45
N HIS A 385 15.71 -0.34 22.57
CA HIS A 385 14.27 -0.55 22.63
C HIS A 385 13.80 -1.29 23.89
N ILE A 386 14.50 -2.37 24.27
CA ILE A 386 14.18 -3.18 25.47
C ILE A 386 14.30 -2.33 26.75
N LEU A 387 15.30 -1.45 26.81
CA LEU A 387 15.54 -0.55 27.94
C LEU A 387 14.62 0.68 27.94
N HIS A 388 13.67 0.78 26.99
CA HIS A 388 12.77 1.94 26.83
C HIS A 388 13.52 3.26 26.59
N CYS A 389 14.74 3.16 26.08
CA CYS A 389 15.52 4.28 25.58
C CYS A 389 15.04 4.68 24.18
N THR A 390 15.39 5.90 23.77
CA THR A 390 14.94 6.49 22.50
C THR A 390 16.11 6.71 21.55
N VAL A 391 15.93 6.29 20.30
CA VAL A 391 16.78 6.71 19.18
C VAL A 391 16.03 7.78 18.42
N ALA A 392 16.66 8.94 18.26
CA ALA A 392 16.21 10.01 17.40
C ALA A 392 16.03 9.52 15.96
N THR A 393 15.32 10.29 15.13
CA THR A 393 15.12 10.05 13.67
C THR A 393 14.40 8.75 13.28
N LYS A 394 14.12 7.82 14.20
CA LYS A 394 13.25 6.65 13.96
C LYS A 394 11.76 6.96 14.13
N GLN A 395 11.44 7.83 15.08
CA GLN A 395 10.08 8.27 15.40
C GLN A 395 9.33 9.03 14.29
N PRO A 396 9.96 9.86 13.43
CA PRO A 396 9.28 10.62 12.38
C PRO A 396 8.48 9.71 11.44
N ALA A 397 9.06 8.58 11.04
CA ALA A 397 8.38 7.58 10.22
C ALA A 397 7.12 7.03 10.90
N MET A 398 7.08 6.95 12.24
CA MET A 398 5.92 6.53 13.01
C MET A 398 4.87 7.64 13.16
N THR A 399 5.31 8.89 13.34
CA THR A 399 4.40 10.05 13.46
C THR A 399 3.70 10.41 12.14
N ALA A 400 4.30 10.07 11.00
CA ALA A 400 3.73 10.33 9.67
C ALA A 400 2.38 9.64 9.43
N ALA A 401 2.17 8.44 10.00
CA ALA A 401 0.91 7.71 9.89
C ALA A 401 -0.24 8.43 10.63
N SER A 402 0.04 8.91 11.85
CA SER A 402 -0.91 9.71 12.65
C SER A 402 -1.18 11.06 12.00
N PHE A 403 -0.16 11.68 11.40
CA PHE A 403 -0.35 12.89 10.60
C PHE A 403 -1.31 12.65 9.43
N ALA A 404 -1.11 11.57 8.66
CA ALA A 404 -1.98 11.21 7.53
C ALA A 404 -3.42 10.91 7.96
N GLU A 405 -3.62 10.29 9.13
CA GLU A 405 -4.95 10.07 9.71
C GLU A 405 -5.66 11.38 10.05
N GLN A 406 -4.95 12.37 10.63
CA GLN A 406 -5.53 13.68 10.88
C GLN A 406 -5.84 14.45 9.59
N VAL A 407 -5.13 14.18 8.49
CA VAL A 407 -5.48 14.74 7.17
C VAL A 407 -6.77 14.12 6.64
N ASP A 408 -7.01 12.83 6.88
CA ASP A 408 -8.22 12.10 6.49
C ASP A 408 -9.47 12.61 7.23
N LEU A 409 -9.34 12.87 8.53
CA LEU A 409 -10.43 13.28 9.40
C LEU A 409 -10.84 14.76 9.26
N ASN A 410 -9.97 15.62 8.76
CA ASN A 410 -10.24 17.06 8.66
C ASN A 410 -10.55 17.45 7.21
N GLU A 411 -11.81 17.75 6.92
CA GLU A 411 -12.20 18.37 5.66
C GLU A 411 -11.57 19.78 5.55
N GLY A 412 -11.02 20.10 4.38
CA GLY A 412 -10.08 21.21 4.19
C GLY A 412 -10.53 22.58 4.72
N GLY A 413 -9.55 23.45 5.01
CA GLY A 413 -9.79 24.81 5.49
C GLY A 413 -8.68 25.32 6.43
N LYS A 414 -8.73 26.60 6.78
CA LYS A 414 -7.67 27.25 7.60
C LYS A 414 -7.53 26.65 9.00
N ALA A 415 -8.62 26.16 9.59
CA ALA A 415 -8.61 25.51 10.91
C ALA A 415 -7.93 24.13 10.86
N ALA A 416 -8.21 23.34 9.81
CA ALA A 416 -7.55 22.07 9.55
C ALA A 416 -6.04 22.28 9.33
N ASP A 417 -5.67 23.26 8.48
CA ASP A 417 -4.26 23.61 8.22
C ASP A 417 -3.52 24.03 9.51
N ASN A 418 -4.17 24.80 10.39
CA ASN A 418 -3.60 25.20 11.68
C ASN A 418 -3.40 24.01 12.63
N LYS A 419 -4.34 23.06 12.68
CA LYS A 419 -4.26 21.86 13.52
C LYS A 419 -3.14 20.93 13.04
N LEU A 420 -3.04 20.73 11.72
CA LEU A 420 -1.95 19.98 11.09
C LEU A 420 -0.59 20.66 11.31
N ALA A 421 -0.52 21.99 11.22
CA ALA A 421 0.70 22.74 11.53
C ALA A 421 1.13 22.58 12.99
N LYS A 422 0.19 22.60 13.95
CA LYS A 422 0.49 22.36 15.38
C LYS A 422 1.03 20.95 15.60
N LEU A 423 0.45 19.94 14.94
CA LEU A 423 0.95 18.56 15.02
C LEU A 423 2.36 18.42 14.40
N LEU A 424 2.65 19.11 13.30
CA LEU A 424 3.99 19.15 12.71
C LEU A 424 5.02 19.79 13.66
N ILE A 425 4.64 20.87 14.34
CA ILE A 425 5.48 21.53 15.36
C ILE A 425 5.75 20.58 16.53
N ASP A 426 4.73 19.87 17.03
CA ASP A 426 4.89 18.92 18.12
C ASP A 426 5.84 17.76 17.73
N VAL A 427 5.77 17.31 16.47
CA VAL A 427 6.72 16.32 15.91
C VAL A 427 8.13 16.92 15.85
N CYS A 428 8.32 18.10 15.28
CA CYS A 428 9.63 18.78 15.22
C CYS A 428 10.25 18.92 16.61
N ARG A 429 9.49 19.41 17.59
CA ARG A 429 9.93 19.53 18.98
C ARG A 429 10.41 18.20 19.56
N SER A 430 9.60 17.16 19.42
CA SER A 430 9.94 15.84 19.96
C SER A 430 11.21 15.29 19.31
N GLN A 431 11.41 15.51 18.01
CA GLN A 431 12.64 15.11 17.32
C GLN A 431 13.85 15.92 17.75
N SER A 432 13.73 17.24 17.90
CA SER A 432 14.83 18.10 18.35
C SER A 432 15.35 17.68 19.72
N VAL A 433 14.47 17.36 20.66
CA VAL A 433 14.84 16.89 22.01
C VAL A 433 15.54 15.54 21.96
N ALA A 434 15.02 14.62 21.16
CA ALA A 434 15.61 13.29 21.01
C ALA A 434 17.01 13.37 20.40
N VAL A 435 17.17 14.16 19.32
CA VAL A 435 18.46 14.40 18.69
C VAL A 435 19.42 15.03 19.70
N PHE A 436 19.00 16.09 20.41
CA PHE A 436 19.83 16.74 21.41
C PHE A 436 20.28 15.78 22.51
N GLY A 437 19.38 14.96 23.07
CA GLY A 437 19.70 13.95 24.08
C GLY A 437 20.66 12.87 23.59
N ASN A 438 20.45 12.32 22.38
CA ASN A 438 21.39 11.35 21.82
C ASN A 438 22.76 11.98 21.52
N VAL A 439 22.80 13.13 20.85
CA VAL A 439 24.04 13.78 20.37
C VAL A 439 24.91 14.22 21.55
N SER A 440 24.32 14.96 22.50
CA SER A 440 25.07 15.50 23.64
C SER A 440 25.71 14.38 24.47
N VAL A 441 24.93 13.36 24.85
CA VAL A 441 25.42 12.26 25.69
C VAL A 441 26.39 11.35 24.93
N ALA A 442 26.15 11.09 23.65
CA ALA A 442 27.08 10.30 22.84
C ALA A 442 28.45 10.96 22.70
N ILE A 443 28.49 12.29 22.45
CA ILE A 443 29.74 13.06 22.38
C ILE A 443 30.43 13.04 23.75
N LEU A 444 29.71 13.41 24.82
CA LEU A 444 30.27 13.49 26.16
C LEU A 444 30.88 12.16 26.60
N LEU A 445 30.13 11.06 26.47
CA LEU A 445 30.61 9.76 26.88
C LEU A 445 31.79 9.28 26.02
N ALA A 446 31.74 9.47 24.70
CA ALA A 446 32.86 9.14 23.82
C ALA A 446 34.13 9.94 24.18
N CYS A 447 34.00 11.24 24.46
CA CYS A 447 35.10 12.06 24.95
C CYS A 447 35.64 11.53 26.29
N THR A 448 34.77 11.25 27.26
CA THR A 448 35.18 10.73 28.58
C THR A 448 35.93 9.40 28.45
N ILE A 449 35.42 8.47 27.64
CA ILE A 449 36.09 7.19 27.38
C ILE A 449 37.44 7.43 26.70
N SER A 450 37.50 8.29 25.69
CA SER A 450 38.75 8.60 24.98
C SER A 450 39.79 9.24 25.89
N ILE A 451 39.41 10.18 26.76
CA ILE A 451 40.30 10.82 27.73
C ILE A 451 40.81 9.78 28.74
N GLY A 452 39.91 8.95 29.28
CA GLY A 452 40.26 7.87 30.20
C GLY A 452 41.24 6.88 29.59
N TYR A 453 41.03 6.49 28.33
CA TYR A 453 41.94 5.63 27.59
C TYR A 453 43.32 6.26 27.40
N THR A 454 43.38 7.52 26.94
CA THR A 454 44.65 8.25 26.79
C THR A 454 45.39 8.41 28.12
N TYR A 455 44.67 8.65 29.22
CA TYR A 455 45.27 8.75 30.54
C TYR A 455 45.89 7.43 31.02
N LEU A 456 45.19 6.31 30.81
CA LEU A 456 45.62 4.98 31.25
C LEU A 456 46.74 4.38 30.38
N TYR A 457 46.62 4.49 29.05
CA TYR A 457 47.51 3.81 28.09
C TYR A 457 48.53 4.73 27.42
N ARG A 458 48.48 6.04 27.69
CA ARG A 458 49.39 7.07 27.12
C ARG A 458 49.39 7.12 25.59
N GLN A 459 48.35 6.59 24.94
CA GLN A 459 48.15 6.60 23.50
C GLN A 459 46.70 6.98 23.18
N PRO A 460 46.45 7.68 22.05
CA PRO A 460 45.10 7.99 21.63
C PRO A 460 44.33 6.71 21.29
N ILE A 461 43.02 6.72 21.54
CA ILE A 461 42.15 5.57 21.26
C ILE A 461 41.97 5.33 19.75
N LEU A 462 42.11 6.39 18.95
CA LEU A 462 42.13 6.34 17.49
C LEU A 462 43.52 6.71 16.97
N ASP A 463 44.00 5.99 15.96
CA ASP A 463 45.19 6.39 15.22
C ASP A 463 44.91 7.62 14.33
N ALA A 464 45.97 8.20 13.75
CA ALA A 464 45.86 9.38 12.91
C ALA A 464 44.96 9.16 11.67
N HIS A 465 45.03 7.96 11.07
CA HIS A 465 44.30 7.63 9.85
C HIS A 465 42.79 7.49 10.10
N THR A 466 42.40 6.75 11.14
CA THR A 466 41.01 6.59 11.58
C THR A 466 40.43 7.91 12.06
N THR A 467 41.21 8.73 12.78
CA THR A 467 40.81 10.09 13.18
C THR A 467 40.50 10.95 11.96
N ALA A 468 41.40 11.00 10.97
CA ALA A 468 41.19 11.74 9.72
C ALA A 468 39.97 11.22 8.95
N TYR A 469 39.76 9.90 8.91
CA TYR A 469 38.58 9.29 8.31
C TYR A 469 37.28 9.75 9.01
N GLN A 470 37.23 9.81 10.35
CA GLN A 470 36.02 10.28 11.05
C GLN A 470 35.69 11.75 10.73
N PHE A 471 36.69 12.63 10.62
CA PHE A 471 36.43 14.03 10.22
C PHE A 471 35.98 14.13 8.77
N LYS A 472 36.66 13.43 7.85
CA LYS A 472 36.24 13.35 6.45
C LYS A 472 34.81 12.82 6.33
N SER A 473 34.43 11.88 7.19
CA SER A 473 33.11 11.23 7.17
C SER A 473 31.93 12.14 7.48
N ILE A 474 32.17 13.25 8.20
CA ILE A 474 31.14 14.21 8.60
C ILE A 474 31.20 15.50 7.76
N ASP A 475 32.25 15.72 6.99
CA ASP A 475 32.38 16.92 6.16
C ASP A 475 31.31 16.94 5.06
N ILE A 476 30.52 18.00 5.00
CA ILE A 476 29.43 18.18 4.04
C ILE A 476 29.86 18.89 2.75
N PHE A 477 31.01 19.56 2.75
CA PHE A 477 31.47 20.36 1.63
C PHE A 477 32.34 19.55 0.67
N THR A 478 33.22 18.69 1.21
CA THR A 478 34.16 17.92 0.37
C THR A 478 33.67 16.50 0.07
N GLN A 479 32.73 15.97 0.86
CA GLN A 479 32.23 14.60 0.70
C GLN A 479 30.72 14.59 0.45
N PRO A 480 30.20 13.54 -0.23
CA PRO A 480 28.76 13.33 -0.41
C PRO A 480 28.05 12.87 0.88
N THR A 481 28.41 13.44 2.02
CA THR A 481 27.93 13.07 3.36
C THR A 481 26.42 13.20 3.49
N LEU A 482 25.81 14.26 2.91
CA LEU A 482 24.36 14.43 2.93
C LEU A 482 23.63 13.38 2.07
N TRP A 483 24.26 12.89 1.00
CA TRP A 483 23.72 11.78 0.20
C TRP A 483 23.71 10.48 1.01
N TYR A 484 24.82 10.18 1.70
CA TYR A 484 24.89 9.04 2.62
C TYR A 484 23.93 9.18 3.81
N ALA A 485 23.64 10.42 4.26
CA ALA A 485 22.61 10.69 5.24
C ALA A 485 21.19 10.42 4.70
N ALA A 486 20.94 10.72 3.43
CA ALA A 486 19.67 10.39 2.77
C ALA A 486 19.46 8.87 2.70
N ILE A 487 20.50 8.08 2.40
CA ILE A 487 20.46 6.61 2.41
C ILE A 487 20.07 6.10 3.81
N ALA A 488 20.65 6.66 4.88
CA ALA A 488 20.23 6.35 6.25
C ALA A 488 18.73 6.65 6.49
N GLY A 489 18.25 7.79 5.97
CA GLY A 489 16.83 8.17 6.02
C GLY A 489 15.91 7.18 5.31
N ILE A 490 16.34 6.64 4.16
CA ILE A 490 15.61 5.58 3.44
C ILE A 490 15.56 4.31 4.31
N TRP A 491 16.68 3.90 4.92
CA TRP A 491 16.69 2.71 5.78
C TRP A 491 15.87 2.88 7.07
N LEU A 492 15.82 4.08 7.64
CA LEU A 492 14.91 4.41 8.75
C LEU A 492 13.44 4.23 8.34
N PHE A 493 13.07 4.71 7.15
CA PHE A 493 11.73 4.47 6.60
C PHE A 493 11.46 2.97 6.36
N CYS A 494 12.38 2.25 5.73
CA CYS A 494 12.26 0.80 5.49
C CYS A 494 12.11 0.02 6.79
N SER A 495 12.85 0.38 7.84
CA SER A 495 12.71 -0.20 9.19
C SER A 495 11.29 -0.03 9.74
N GLY A 496 10.64 1.12 9.48
CA GLY A 496 9.24 1.36 9.84
C GLY A 496 8.26 0.40 9.15
N ILE A 497 8.46 0.14 7.86
CA ILE A 497 7.67 -0.84 7.09
C ILE A 497 7.88 -2.25 7.63
N ILE A 498 9.14 -2.63 7.84
CA ILE A 498 9.54 -3.94 8.35
C ILE A 498 8.91 -4.18 9.72
N ALA A 499 8.94 -3.18 10.60
CA ALA A 499 8.28 -3.26 11.90
C ALA A 499 6.78 -3.53 11.76
N GLY A 500 6.07 -2.77 10.91
CA GLY A 500 4.64 -3.01 10.64
C GLY A 500 4.37 -4.41 10.08
N PHE A 501 5.20 -4.90 9.16
CA PHE A 501 5.08 -6.27 8.65
C PHE A 501 5.20 -7.33 9.75
N PHE A 502 6.18 -7.19 10.64
CA PHE A 502 6.40 -8.14 11.73
C PHE A 502 5.35 -8.02 12.84
N ASP A 503 4.83 -6.82 13.15
CA ASP A 503 3.68 -6.66 14.05
C ASP A 503 2.45 -7.40 13.48
N ASN A 504 2.15 -7.21 12.19
CA ASN A 504 1.05 -7.91 11.53
C ASN A 504 1.26 -9.43 11.53
N ARG A 505 2.50 -9.87 11.36
CA ARG A 505 2.87 -11.28 11.45
C ARG A 505 2.71 -11.82 12.86
N ALA A 506 2.98 -11.02 13.89
CA ALA A 506 2.81 -11.43 15.29
C ALA A 506 1.36 -11.74 15.62
N ASP A 507 0.47 -10.86 15.16
CA ASP A 507 -0.97 -11.07 15.21
C ASP A 507 -1.35 -12.25 14.35
N TYR A 508 -0.91 -12.30 13.08
CA TYR A 508 -1.23 -13.39 12.15
C TYR A 508 -0.77 -14.78 12.63
N LEU A 509 0.31 -14.91 13.39
CA LEU A 509 0.73 -16.22 13.89
C LEU A 509 0.13 -16.54 15.27
N ASN A 510 -0.69 -15.64 15.83
CA ASN A 510 -1.12 -15.67 17.23
C ASN A 510 0.07 -15.94 18.15
N LEU A 511 1.19 -15.21 17.98
CA LEU A 511 2.46 -15.53 18.66
C LEU A 511 2.30 -15.67 20.18
N ARG A 512 1.41 -14.87 20.78
CA ARG A 512 1.05 -14.96 22.20
C ARG A 512 0.62 -16.38 22.61
N GLN A 513 -0.19 -17.03 21.78
CA GLN A 513 -0.72 -18.38 22.03
C GLN A 513 0.21 -19.47 21.49
N ARG A 514 0.91 -19.22 20.38
CA ARG A 514 1.75 -20.22 19.70
C ARG A 514 3.09 -20.43 20.38
N LEU A 515 3.78 -19.35 20.75
CA LEU A 515 5.15 -19.41 21.26
C LEU A 515 5.32 -20.23 22.56
N PRO A 516 4.34 -20.28 23.49
CA PRO A 516 4.40 -21.17 24.65
C PRO A 516 4.46 -22.66 24.33
N PHE A 517 4.06 -23.10 23.13
CA PHE A 517 4.12 -24.51 22.74
C PHE A 517 5.35 -24.85 21.89
N ASN A 518 6.25 -23.89 21.66
CA ASN A 518 7.48 -24.14 20.90
C ASN A 518 8.36 -25.20 21.63
N PRO A 519 8.82 -26.27 20.93
CA PRO A 519 9.59 -27.36 21.55
C PRO A 519 10.87 -26.90 22.25
N LEU A 520 11.62 -25.98 21.64
CA LEU A 520 12.87 -25.46 22.20
C LEU A 520 12.62 -24.60 23.44
N LEU A 521 11.64 -23.69 23.38
CA LEU A 521 11.28 -22.88 24.54
C LEU A 521 10.70 -23.71 25.69
N ARG A 522 10.02 -24.82 25.38
CA ARG A 522 9.57 -25.80 26.39
C ARG A 522 10.73 -26.51 27.08
N LYS A 523 11.82 -26.78 26.35
CA LYS A 523 13.03 -27.39 26.90
C LYS A 523 13.81 -26.43 27.79
N ILE A 524 13.84 -25.14 27.44
CA ILE A 524 14.71 -24.14 28.09
C ILE A 524 13.99 -23.37 29.22
N MET A 525 12.67 -23.17 29.15
CA MET A 525 11.94 -22.25 30.04
C MET A 525 10.74 -22.88 30.74
N ARG A 526 10.53 -22.48 32.01
CA ARG A 526 9.33 -22.81 32.79
C ARG A 526 8.06 -22.17 32.19
N PRO A 527 6.84 -22.71 32.48
CA PRO A 527 5.60 -22.27 31.82
C PRO A 527 5.25 -20.78 32.00
N LYS A 528 5.39 -20.22 33.21
CA LYS A 528 5.08 -18.81 33.52
C LYS A 528 5.97 -17.81 32.75
N PRO A 529 7.32 -17.85 32.85
CA PRO A 529 8.18 -16.91 32.12
C PRO A 529 8.08 -17.08 30.60
N ARG A 530 7.81 -18.30 30.12
CA ARG A 530 7.58 -18.56 28.69
C ARG A 530 6.31 -17.87 28.17
N ARG A 531 5.21 -17.86 28.93
CA ARG A 531 3.99 -17.11 28.57
C ARG A 531 4.22 -15.59 28.61
N ALA A 532 4.98 -15.11 29.59
CA ALA A 532 5.37 -13.70 29.66
C ALA A 532 6.22 -13.29 28.44
N LEU A 533 7.22 -14.11 28.08
CA LEU A 533 8.04 -13.92 26.88
C LEU A 533 7.19 -13.93 25.61
N ALA A 534 6.26 -14.86 25.48
CA ALA A 534 5.34 -14.92 24.34
C ALA A 534 4.48 -13.65 24.21
N SER A 535 3.96 -13.14 25.34
CA SER A 535 3.21 -11.89 25.36
C SER A 535 4.08 -10.68 25.02
N TYR A 536 5.32 -10.65 25.51
CA TYR A 536 6.27 -9.59 25.21
C TYR A 536 6.67 -9.59 23.73
N ILE A 537 7.07 -10.74 23.19
CA ILE A 537 7.43 -10.88 21.77
C ILE A 537 6.24 -10.51 20.91
N HIS A 538 5.04 -10.99 21.18
CA HIS A 538 3.86 -10.63 20.39
C HIS A 538 3.58 -9.12 20.39
N LYS A 539 3.77 -8.43 21.53
CA LYS A 539 3.57 -6.97 21.63
C LYS A 539 4.69 -6.16 20.96
N HIS A 540 5.92 -6.69 20.90
CA HIS A 540 7.10 -5.94 20.46
C HIS A 540 7.80 -6.52 19.24
N TYR A 541 7.21 -7.50 18.54
CA TYR A 541 7.89 -8.25 17.49
C TYR A 541 8.36 -7.35 16.36
N GLY A 542 7.49 -6.44 15.89
CA GLY A 542 7.82 -5.47 14.87
C GLY A 542 8.90 -4.50 15.32
N SER A 543 8.80 -3.96 16.54
CA SER A 543 9.84 -3.04 17.02
C SER A 543 11.20 -3.71 17.16
N LEU A 544 11.26 -4.95 17.66
CA LEU A 544 12.51 -5.71 17.79
C LEU A 544 13.10 -6.03 16.42
N ALA A 545 12.32 -6.61 15.51
CA ALA A 545 12.78 -6.96 14.17
C ALA A 545 13.18 -5.71 13.35
N GLY A 546 12.37 -4.64 13.44
CA GLY A 546 12.66 -3.37 12.77
C GLY A 546 13.94 -2.71 13.27
N ASN A 547 14.20 -2.70 14.58
CA ASN A 547 15.46 -2.22 15.16
C ASN A 547 16.66 -3.09 14.75
N PHE A 548 16.51 -4.40 14.81
CA PHE A 548 17.57 -5.34 14.45
C PHE A 548 17.97 -5.18 12.98
N ILE A 549 16.98 -5.22 12.07
CA ILE A 549 17.23 -5.10 10.63
C ILE A 549 17.75 -3.71 10.28
N PHE A 550 17.29 -2.65 10.96
CA PHE A 550 17.87 -1.32 10.79
C PHE A 550 19.37 -1.30 11.08
N GLY A 551 19.80 -1.90 12.21
CA GLY A 551 21.22 -2.00 12.53
C GLY A 551 22.02 -2.83 11.52
N MET A 552 21.48 -3.96 11.07
CA MET A 552 22.09 -4.78 10.02
C MET A 552 22.27 -3.97 8.71
N LEU A 553 21.24 -3.22 8.30
CA LEU A 553 21.31 -2.37 7.10
C LEU A 553 22.38 -1.28 7.24
N LEU A 554 22.48 -0.63 8.41
CA LEU A 554 23.52 0.37 8.66
C LEU A 554 24.93 -0.22 8.60
N GLY A 555 25.14 -1.44 9.12
CA GLY A 555 26.45 -2.09 9.14
C GLY A 555 26.88 -2.68 7.79
N MET A 556 25.92 -3.20 7.01
CA MET A 556 26.20 -3.93 5.77
C MET A 556 26.21 -3.08 4.49
N THR A 557 25.59 -1.89 4.48
CA THR A 557 25.43 -1.12 3.24
C THR A 557 26.75 -0.75 2.57
N GLY A 558 27.79 -0.43 3.35
CA GLY A 558 29.12 -0.16 2.79
C GLY A 558 29.69 -1.33 2.00
N TYR A 559 29.55 -2.55 2.54
CA TYR A 559 29.98 -3.78 1.86
C TYR A 559 29.12 -4.09 0.63
N ILE A 560 27.80 -3.91 0.72
CA ILE A 560 26.91 -4.08 -0.44
C ILE A 560 27.30 -3.13 -1.58
N GLY A 561 27.64 -1.87 -1.25
CA GLY A 561 28.17 -0.90 -2.22
C GLY A 561 29.44 -1.37 -2.91
N GLN A 562 30.40 -1.87 -2.13
CA GLN A 562 31.64 -2.43 -2.67
C GLN A 562 31.37 -3.61 -3.63
N LEU A 563 30.45 -4.51 -3.27
CA LEU A 563 30.14 -5.70 -4.09
C LEU A 563 29.53 -5.33 -5.46
N ILE A 564 28.69 -4.28 -5.51
CA ILE A 564 28.04 -3.82 -6.75
C ILE A 564 28.81 -2.71 -7.47
N GLY A 565 30.01 -2.34 -6.99
CA GLY A 565 30.82 -1.27 -7.57
C GLY A 565 30.25 0.14 -7.42
N LEU A 566 29.34 0.36 -6.46
CA LEU A 566 28.74 1.66 -6.18
C LEU A 566 29.33 2.27 -4.88
N PRO A 567 29.61 3.58 -4.84
CA PRO A 567 30.08 4.26 -3.63
C PRO A 567 28.92 4.44 -2.64
N LEU A 568 28.43 3.36 -2.04
CA LEU A 568 27.39 3.41 -1.01
C LEU A 568 28.03 3.45 0.37
N ASP A 569 27.59 4.40 1.18
CA ASP A 569 27.95 4.51 2.59
C ASP A 569 26.77 5.14 3.35
N ILE A 570 26.83 5.15 4.69
CA ILE A 570 25.76 5.67 5.54
C ILE A 570 26.30 6.60 6.61
N ARG A 571 25.62 7.74 6.76
CA ARG A 571 25.86 8.71 7.82
C ARG A 571 24.59 8.90 8.65
N HIS A 572 24.67 8.56 9.92
CA HIS A 572 23.55 8.68 10.86
C HIS A 572 23.98 9.56 12.02
N VAL A 573 23.16 10.57 12.33
CA VAL A 573 23.47 11.62 13.31
C VAL A 573 24.08 11.08 14.61
N ALA A 574 23.43 10.10 15.24
CA ALA A 574 23.88 9.59 16.54
C ALA A 574 25.24 8.88 16.51
N PHE A 575 25.55 8.11 15.45
CA PHE A 575 26.86 7.48 15.30
C PHE A 575 27.93 8.50 14.92
N SER A 576 27.60 9.45 14.04
CA SER A 576 28.49 10.55 13.69
C SER A 576 28.85 11.39 14.93
N SER A 577 27.92 11.58 15.87
CA SER A 577 28.18 12.22 17.17
C SER A 577 29.17 11.46 18.03
N ALA A 578 28.97 10.15 18.21
CA ALA A 578 29.90 9.33 18.98
C ALA A 578 31.31 9.32 18.35
N ASN A 579 31.38 9.15 17.03
CA ASN A 579 32.65 9.16 16.29
C ASN A 579 33.36 10.50 16.39
N LEU A 580 32.62 11.62 16.35
CA LEU A 580 33.20 12.94 16.60
C LEU A 580 33.81 13.04 17.99
N GLY A 581 33.14 12.52 19.03
CA GLY A 581 33.68 12.52 20.40
C GLY A 581 35.04 11.81 20.49
N TYR A 582 35.14 10.59 19.94
CA TYR A 582 36.40 9.84 19.91
C TYR A 582 37.49 10.54 19.06
N ALA A 583 37.13 11.07 17.89
CA ALA A 583 38.06 11.74 16.98
C ALA A 583 38.53 13.11 17.51
N SER A 584 37.68 13.84 18.23
CA SER A 584 38.03 15.17 18.75
C SER A 584 39.11 15.09 19.82
N VAL A 585 39.00 14.11 20.72
CA VAL A 585 40.01 13.87 21.76
C VAL A 585 41.28 13.28 21.17
N SER A 586 41.17 12.31 20.24
CA SER A 586 42.34 11.67 19.63
C SER A 586 43.13 12.60 18.70
N GLY A 587 42.42 13.47 17.97
CA GLY A 587 43.02 14.42 17.01
C GLY A 587 43.37 15.78 17.59
N ASN A 588 43.06 16.04 18.86
CA ASN A 588 43.29 17.31 19.56
C ASN A 588 42.87 18.55 18.74
N ILE A 589 41.61 18.56 18.29
CA ILE A 589 41.12 19.62 17.40
C ILE A 589 40.79 20.91 18.15
N GLY A 590 40.94 22.05 17.47
CA GLY A 590 40.52 23.35 17.99
C GLY A 590 39.00 23.50 18.12
N ILE A 591 38.57 24.43 18.97
CA ILE A 591 37.15 24.69 19.27
C ILE A 591 36.31 25.05 18.03
N ILE A 592 36.92 25.73 17.06
CA ILE A 592 36.27 26.13 15.80
C ILE A 592 35.92 24.89 14.97
N SER A 593 36.89 24.02 14.74
CA SER A 593 36.70 22.76 13.99
C SER A 593 35.70 21.83 14.68
N PHE A 594 35.71 21.78 16.01
CA PHE A 594 34.73 21.03 16.79
C PHE A 594 33.31 21.58 16.60
N THR A 595 33.14 22.90 16.66
CA THR A 595 31.84 23.56 16.47
C THR A 595 31.31 23.36 15.05
N LEU A 596 32.16 23.50 14.03
CA LEU A 596 31.80 23.22 12.63
C LEU A 596 31.41 21.74 12.45
N SER A 597 32.12 20.83 13.10
CA SER A 597 31.79 19.40 13.07
C SER A 597 30.41 19.11 13.69
N ILE A 598 30.04 19.79 14.77
CA ILE A 598 28.69 19.71 15.34
C ILE A 598 27.64 20.19 14.33
N LEU A 599 27.85 21.32 13.66
CA LEU A 599 26.93 21.84 12.64
C LEU A 599 26.73 20.84 11.50
N ASN A 600 27.81 20.24 11.01
CA ASN A 600 27.76 19.20 9.98
C ASN A 600 26.94 17.98 10.43
N ILE A 601 27.12 17.52 11.68
CA ILE A 601 26.36 16.41 12.26
C ILE A 601 24.88 16.75 12.39
N LEU A 602 24.54 17.98 12.78
CA LEU A 602 23.14 18.43 12.82
C LEU A 602 22.53 18.45 11.42
N ALA A 603 23.28 18.81 10.38
CA ALA A 603 22.83 18.74 9.00
C ALA A 603 22.57 17.28 8.56
N ILE A 604 23.43 16.33 8.94
CA ILE A 604 23.19 14.88 8.74
C ILE A 604 21.86 14.47 9.39
N GLY A 605 21.64 14.87 10.65
CA GLY A 605 20.40 14.57 11.37
C GLY A 605 19.15 15.15 10.73
N LEU A 606 19.23 16.38 10.23
CA LEU A 606 18.16 17.03 9.49
C LEU A 606 17.81 16.24 8.22
N VAL A 607 18.80 15.81 7.45
CA VAL A 607 18.56 14.98 6.24
C VAL A 607 17.98 13.62 6.61
N ASN A 608 18.51 12.93 7.63
CA ASN A 608 17.96 11.66 8.12
C ASN A 608 16.46 11.79 8.45
N LEU A 609 16.10 12.87 9.17
CA LEU A 609 14.73 13.20 9.56
C LEU A 609 13.84 13.53 8.36
N CYS A 610 14.24 14.47 7.52
CA CYS A 610 13.44 14.95 6.39
C CYS A 610 13.14 13.84 5.38
N VAL A 611 14.14 13.02 5.03
CA VAL A 611 13.98 11.93 4.06
C VAL A 611 13.06 10.85 4.61
N SER A 612 13.30 10.38 5.84
CA SER A 612 12.48 9.33 6.46
C SER A 612 11.02 9.77 6.67
N PHE A 613 10.80 10.99 7.17
CA PHE A 613 9.46 11.54 7.39
C PHE A 613 8.70 11.74 6.08
N SER A 614 9.34 12.35 5.07
CA SER A 614 8.68 12.64 3.78
C SER A 614 8.25 11.36 3.06
N LEU A 615 9.10 10.34 3.08
CA LEU A 615 8.79 9.05 2.45
C LEU A 615 7.69 8.30 3.20
N ALA A 616 7.72 8.32 4.54
CA ALA A 616 6.67 7.75 5.37
C ALA A 616 5.32 8.45 5.17
N LEU A 617 5.31 9.78 5.14
CA LEU A 617 4.12 10.59 4.94
C LEU A 617 3.53 10.39 3.54
N PHE A 618 4.38 10.37 2.51
CA PHE A 618 3.96 10.11 1.13
C PHE A 618 3.25 8.76 1.00
N VAL A 619 3.81 7.71 1.61
CA VAL A 619 3.24 6.36 1.59
C VAL A 619 1.93 6.32 2.39
N ALA A 620 1.89 6.93 3.58
CA ALA A 620 0.71 6.95 4.45
C ALA A 620 -0.48 7.70 3.81
N LEU A 621 -0.25 8.86 3.21
CA LEU A 621 -1.31 9.62 2.50
C LEU A 621 -1.87 8.82 1.32
N ARG A 622 -0.99 8.18 0.55
CA ARG A 622 -1.39 7.36 -0.60
C ARG A 622 -2.12 6.08 -0.19
N ALA A 623 -1.81 5.53 0.98
CA ALA A 623 -2.53 4.41 1.60
C ALA A 623 -4.00 4.72 1.80
N ARG A 624 -4.26 5.90 2.38
CA ARG A 624 -5.60 6.38 2.75
C ARG A 624 -6.37 6.97 1.57
N GLY A 625 -5.72 7.14 0.41
CA GLY A 625 -6.32 7.82 -0.75
C GLY A 625 -6.48 9.34 -0.56
N THR A 626 -6.00 9.86 0.57
CA THR A 626 -6.05 11.28 0.94
C THR A 626 -4.92 12.07 0.28
N LYS A 627 -5.16 13.35 0.08
CA LYS A 627 -4.13 14.32 -0.31
C LYS A 627 -4.23 15.54 0.59
N ILE A 628 -3.10 16.14 0.90
CA ILE A 628 -3.08 17.46 1.55
C ILE A 628 -3.64 18.46 0.53
N SER A 629 -4.77 19.07 0.87
CA SER A 629 -5.52 19.99 0.00
C SER A 629 -4.67 21.19 -0.45
N SER A 630 -3.85 21.74 0.46
CA SER A 630 -2.89 22.80 0.13
C SER A 630 -1.62 22.71 0.97
N ILE A 631 -0.58 22.11 0.40
CA ILE A 631 0.77 22.07 0.99
C ILE A 631 1.28 23.51 1.27
N ARG A 632 0.98 24.45 0.38
CA ARG A 632 1.35 25.86 0.55
C ARG A 632 0.71 26.49 1.78
N ASN A 633 -0.58 26.23 2.04
CA ASN A 633 -1.28 26.79 3.20
C ASN A 633 -0.84 26.14 4.50
N LEU A 634 -0.57 24.83 4.49
CA LEU A 634 0.03 24.12 5.63
C LEU A 634 1.40 24.73 5.99
N ILE A 635 2.29 24.88 5.01
CA ILE A 635 3.62 25.48 5.20
C ILE A 635 3.48 26.92 5.69
N LYS A 636 2.57 27.72 5.12
CA LYS A 636 2.32 29.09 5.56
C LYS A 636 1.82 29.14 7.01
N SER A 637 0.94 28.24 7.40
CA SER A 637 0.41 28.15 8.77
C SER A 637 1.50 27.71 9.76
N PHE A 638 2.33 26.75 9.37
CA PHE A 638 3.52 26.33 10.12
C PHE A 638 4.50 27.48 10.34
N TRP A 639 4.88 28.20 9.28
CA TRP A 639 5.75 29.37 9.39
C TRP A 639 5.14 30.52 10.19
N ASN A 640 3.85 30.77 10.05
CA ASN A 640 3.17 31.79 10.86
C ASN A 640 3.24 31.46 12.35
N GLN A 641 2.94 30.22 12.74
CA GLN A 641 3.02 29.79 14.14
C GLN A 641 4.45 29.87 14.69
N ILE A 642 5.47 29.50 13.89
CA ILE A 642 6.88 29.64 14.26
C ILE A 642 7.29 31.10 14.40
N LYS A 643 6.88 31.98 13.49
CA LYS A 643 7.16 33.43 13.58
C LYS A 643 6.53 34.06 14.81
N THR A 644 5.34 33.62 15.20
CA THR A 644 4.66 34.11 16.40
C THR A 644 5.37 33.67 17.69
N ASN A 645 5.92 32.46 17.73
CA ASN A 645 6.73 32.01 18.86
C ASN A 645 7.82 31.02 18.42
N PRO A 646 9.06 31.47 18.13
CA PRO A 646 10.10 30.59 17.62
C PRO A 646 10.53 29.51 18.62
N PHE A 647 10.36 29.76 19.93
CA PHE A 647 10.68 28.80 20.98
C PHE A 647 9.69 27.62 21.01
N ILE A 648 8.52 27.70 20.36
CA ILE A 648 7.55 26.60 20.31
C ILE A 648 8.11 25.32 19.68
N LEU A 649 9.08 25.49 18.76
CA LEU A 649 9.72 24.41 18.03
C LEU A 649 10.70 23.62 18.91
N PHE A 650 11.21 24.23 19.98
CA PHE A 650 12.21 23.63 20.84
C PHE A 650 11.70 23.38 22.26
N PHE A 651 10.75 24.15 22.77
CA PHE A 651 10.27 24.04 24.14
C PHE A 651 8.73 24.00 24.19
N PRO A 652 8.13 23.20 25.09
CA PRO A 652 6.70 23.21 25.29
C PRO A 652 6.28 24.50 26.00
N ILE A 653 5.35 25.25 25.40
CA ILE A 653 4.74 26.43 26.01
C ILE A 653 3.78 25.95 27.10
N SER A 654 3.84 26.54 28.29
CA SER A 654 2.91 26.26 29.39
C SER A 654 1.47 26.57 28.94
N THR A 655 0.57 25.58 29.04
CA THR A 655 -0.88 25.70 28.76
C THR A 655 -1.57 26.82 29.57
N GLU A 656 -0.93 27.34 30.63
CA GLU A 656 -1.42 28.50 31.40
C GLU A 656 -1.49 29.81 30.59
N LEU A 657 -0.64 30.00 29.59
CA LEU A 657 -0.64 31.21 28.76
C LEU A 657 -1.74 31.18 27.67
N GLU A 658 -2.09 29.99 27.16
CA GLU A 658 -3.22 29.80 26.22
C GLU A 658 -4.56 30.08 26.96
N ASN A 659 -4.74 29.60 28.18
CA ASN A 659 -5.95 29.87 28.96
C ASN A 659 -6.10 31.35 29.36
N LYS A 660 -5.02 32.05 29.74
CA LYS A 660 -5.06 33.49 30.05
C LYS A 660 -5.43 34.35 28.82
N ASN A 661 -4.95 33.97 27.63
CA ASN A 661 -5.26 34.70 26.39
C ASN A 661 -6.68 34.40 25.86
N ILE A 662 -7.21 33.20 26.09
CA ILE A 662 -8.61 32.86 25.77
C ILE A 662 -9.58 33.60 26.70
N THR A 663 -9.25 33.79 27.98
CA THR A 663 -10.10 34.57 28.91
C THR A 663 -10.12 36.07 28.62
N LYS A 664 -9.06 36.63 28.01
CA LYS A 664 -9.03 38.06 27.63
C LYS A 664 -9.77 38.38 26.33
N ASN A 665 -9.98 37.40 25.45
CA ASN A 665 -10.58 37.59 24.13
C ASN A 665 -12.03 37.08 23.99
N LYS A 666 -12.79 36.93 25.09
CA LYS A 666 -14.24 36.73 24.98
C LYS A 666 -14.92 38.07 24.65
N PRO A 667 -15.61 38.23 23.50
CA PRO A 667 -16.48 39.37 23.30
C PRO A 667 -17.63 39.30 24.32
N LYS A 668 -17.96 40.45 24.94
CA LYS A 668 -19.17 40.60 25.75
C LYS A 668 -20.39 40.28 24.87
N PHE A 669 -20.95 39.08 25.01
CA PHE A 669 -22.19 38.72 24.33
C PHE A 669 -23.35 39.54 24.90
N HIS A 670 -23.95 40.36 24.04
CA HIS A 670 -25.24 41.00 24.27
C HIS A 670 -26.30 39.89 24.48
N LYS A 671 -27.00 39.93 25.63
CA LYS A 671 -28.18 39.09 25.89
C LYS A 671 -29.28 39.44 24.86
N GLN A 672 -29.61 38.53 23.96
CA GLN A 672 -30.86 38.54 23.22
C GLN A 672 -31.75 37.41 23.77
N LYS A 673 -32.84 37.80 24.42
CA LYS A 673 -33.86 36.90 24.98
C LYS A 673 -34.53 36.12 23.85
N TYR A 674 -34.44 34.79 23.89
CA TYR A 674 -35.43 33.91 23.25
C TYR A 674 -36.16 33.13 24.34
N ARG A 675 -37.49 33.30 24.34
CA ARG A 675 -38.46 32.71 25.27
C ARG A 675 -38.80 31.31 24.75
N LEU A 676 -38.40 30.26 25.45
CA LEU A 676 -38.86 28.89 25.17
C LEU A 676 -39.93 28.52 26.19
N LYS A 677 -41.13 28.21 25.69
CA LYS A 677 -42.23 27.59 26.43
C LYS A 677 -41.77 26.23 26.97
N GLN A 678 -41.83 26.05 28.29
CA GLN A 678 -41.77 24.75 28.93
C GLN A 678 -43.11 24.02 28.68
N ILE A 679 -43.03 22.81 28.14
CA ILE A 679 -44.10 21.81 28.23
C ILE A 679 -43.76 20.97 29.45
N ASN A 680 -44.59 21.07 30.49
CA ASN A 680 -44.56 20.21 31.67
C ASN A 680 -45.11 18.83 31.29
N VAL A 681 -44.40 17.78 31.67
CA VAL A 681 -44.96 16.44 31.83
C VAL A 681 -44.55 15.95 33.22
N SER A 682 -45.46 16.07 34.16
CA SER A 682 -45.51 15.24 35.35
C SER A 682 -46.97 15.10 35.79
N ASP A 683 -47.33 13.85 36.06
CA ASP A 683 -48.41 13.35 36.93
C ASP A 683 -49.57 12.63 36.25
N GLY A 684 -49.75 11.40 36.70
CA GLY A 684 -50.78 10.45 36.28
C GLY A 684 -50.43 9.03 36.71
N ILE A 685 -50.31 8.82 38.03
CA ILE A 685 -50.48 7.50 38.65
C ILE A 685 -51.95 7.13 38.45
N ASP A 686 -52.26 5.93 37.96
CA ASP A 686 -53.45 5.23 38.44
C ASP A 686 -53.29 3.70 38.42
N THR A 687 -53.70 3.15 39.54
CA THR A 687 -53.75 1.73 39.92
C THR A 687 -54.96 1.03 39.30
N THR A 688 -54.82 -0.26 38.94
CA THR A 688 -55.69 -1.40 39.31
C THR A 688 -55.76 -2.49 38.22
N ASN A 689 -55.61 -3.73 38.70
CA ASN A 689 -55.82 -5.06 38.08
C ASN A 689 -54.87 -5.56 36.99
#